data_AF-A0A956LYX8-F1
#
_entry.id   AF-A0A956LYX8-F1
#
_cell.length_a   1.000
_cell.length_b   1.000
_cell.length_c   1.000
_cell.angle_alpha   90.00
_cell.angle_beta   90.00
_cell.angle_gamma   90.00
#
_symmetry.space_group_name_H-M   'P 1'
#
loop_
_entity.id
_entity.type
_entity.pdbx_description
1 polymer ?
#
loop_
_entity_poly.entity_id
_entity_poly.type
_entity_poly.pdbx_seq_one_letter_code
_entity_poly.pdbx_strand_id
1 'polypeptide(L)'
;MDPTTQVQFLPGVGPVRAKRLGKLGIETVEDLLWHVPRTHMDRRDLTPVSELRPGFVQTTVAEIRATRSRRTGRGMTLFEAEIVGDDGGRAAVIWFNQGYLSKTLIQGTRVLLHGKVVRQATRGLQMQSPEYEILAPGASDADGSVDPSPVDRGKRKQSAEDVRSGSGTTGPSGATGASRPAGGSRPAGTSRPAGASRPEGASRPEAGSGTRASGSAPLHGGRVVPLYPLTAGLTQKQLRAWVQSALVQIGTQLLDPVPVWIRERHHLPGLLQAFERVHFPESDLDVRAARDRLAFDEFLSLQLALELVKKQRAEPGTALPLVGTGTLERPFRQKLPFRLTEGQERVLSEIRSDLASDRPMNRLLQGDVGSGKTVVAALAAISALEATAQVAYMAPTEILAIQQAEAFQRWLLPLGRRARALVGRTGAAERKTALSELAEGRLDVLVGTHALLEDWVGFRRLGLVIVDEQHRFGVLQRGRLRQKGEWPHCLVMSATPIPRTLSLTLYGDLDLSLLTEMPPGRKPPKSHLVPPGKREDMLRFVAETCRRGERAFFIYPLVEESEQIDLKDATNMAATLGHHTAFEGIRIGLLHGRMRGEEKDQVMRRFRDGTTPCLVSTTVVEVGVDVPEATVMVVEHPERFGLSQLHQLRGRVGRGGGESHFLMAAPGSLSQEARERLRVLERESNGFRVAEEDLRLRGPGDLLGTAQHGLPKFRVGDLIGDPELLVRARAAAQEILERDPTLHLPEHRPLRAAILRRYSEGMDLFQVG
;
A
#
# COMPACT_ATOMS: atom_id res chain seq x y z
N MET A 1 4.50 32.33 -3.91
CA MET A 1 5.56 31.54 -3.25
C MET A 1 5.74 30.27 -4.07
N ASP A 2 6.97 29.85 -4.32
CA ASP A 2 7.25 28.62 -5.06
C ASP A 2 6.81 27.41 -4.22
N PRO A 3 6.07 26.41 -4.75
CA PRO A 3 5.67 25.21 -4.01
C PRO A 3 6.85 24.48 -3.34
N THR A 4 8.04 24.48 -3.95
CA THR A 4 9.26 23.83 -3.44
C THR A 4 9.99 24.64 -2.36
N THR A 5 9.49 25.83 -1.98
CA THR A 5 10.04 26.62 -0.88
C THR A 5 10.02 25.80 0.42
N GLN A 6 11.11 25.82 1.20
CA GLN A 6 11.13 25.17 2.51
C GLN A 6 10.09 25.78 3.45
N VAL A 7 9.34 24.93 4.16
CA VAL A 7 8.21 25.31 5.02
C VAL A 7 8.60 26.27 6.15
N GLN A 8 9.88 26.36 6.51
CA GLN A 8 10.39 27.32 7.49
C GLN A 8 10.18 28.79 7.08
N PHE A 9 10.13 29.09 5.78
CA PHE A 9 9.92 30.43 5.24
C PHE A 9 8.43 30.80 5.15
N LEU A 10 7.52 29.85 5.37
CA LEU A 10 6.10 30.12 5.44
C LEU A 10 5.78 30.95 6.71
N PRO A 11 5.07 32.09 6.60
CA PRO A 11 4.77 32.94 7.74
C PRO A 11 4.11 32.20 8.90
N GLY A 12 4.66 32.39 10.10
CA GLY A 12 4.21 31.74 11.32
C GLY A 12 4.77 30.33 11.58
N VAL A 13 5.59 29.75 10.69
CA VAL A 13 6.29 28.48 10.93
C VAL A 13 7.63 28.73 11.63
N GLY A 14 8.65 29.17 10.89
CA GLY A 14 10.03 29.34 11.40
C GLY A 14 10.75 28.03 11.73
N PRO A 15 12.07 28.05 11.98
CA PRO A 15 12.92 26.86 11.99
C PRO A 15 12.55 25.84 13.08
N VAL A 16 12.14 26.30 14.27
CA VAL A 16 11.74 25.40 15.39
C VAL A 16 10.47 24.60 15.07
N ARG A 17 9.52 25.19 14.35
CA ARG A 17 8.27 24.52 13.97
C ARG A 17 8.46 23.70 12.69
N ALA A 18 9.29 24.16 11.75
CA ALA A 18 9.72 23.37 10.60
C ALA A 18 10.37 22.04 11.03
N LYS A 19 11.24 22.03 12.05
CA LYS A 19 11.81 20.79 12.61
C LYS A 19 10.76 19.84 13.23
N ARG A 20 9.57 20.34 13.59
CA ARG A 20 8.43 19.50 14.04
C ARG A 20 7.61 18.99 12.85
N LEU A 21 7.41 19.83 11.82
CA LEU A 21 6.76 19.45 10.56
C LEU A 21 7.57 18.39 9.78
N GLY A 22 8.91 18.46 9.79
CA GLY A 22 9.78 17.42 9.23
C GLY A 22 9.58 16.03 9.87
N LYS A 23 9.11 15.94 11.12
CA LYS A 23 8.73 14.65 11.74
C LYS A 23 7.46 14.03 11.15
N LEU A 24 6.68 14.81 10.41
CA LEU A 24 5.54 14.36 9.60
C LEU A 24 5.92 14.16 8.12
N GLY A 25 7.20 14.33 7.75
CA GLY A 25 7.64 14.34 6.35
C GLY A 25 7.28 15.62 5.58
N ILE A 26 7.00 16.73 6.29
CA ILE A 26 6.63 18.01 5.70
C ILE A 26 7.86 18.93 5.70
N GLU A 27 8.50 19.08 4.53
CA GLU A 27 9.70 19.91 4.35
C GLU A 27 9.44 21.15 3.50
N THR A 28 8.57 21.04 2.49
CA THR A 28 8.20 22.13 1.59
C THR A 28 6.78 22.66 1.83
N VAL A 29 6.42 23.77 1.16
CA VAL A 29 5.03 24.28 1.16
C VAL A 29 4.11 23.35 0.35
N GLU A 30 4.61 22.70 -0.71
CA GLU A 30 3.89 21.64 -1.43
C GLU A 30 3.54 20.47 -0.49
N ASP A 31 4.48 19.99 0.33
CA ASP A 31 4.22 18.90 1.30
C ASP A 31 3.15 19.27 2.33
N LEU A 32 3.10 20.53 2.75
CA LEU A 32 2.08 21.00 3.68
C LEU A 32 0.67 20.96 3.07
N LEU A 33 0.53 21.18 1.76
CA LEU A 33 -0.74 21.03 1.04
C LEU A 33 -1.11 19.56 0.82
N TRP A 34 -0.13 18.67 0.63
CA TRP A 34 -0.37 17.22 0.52
C TRP A 34 -0.64 16.53 1.87
N HIS A 35 -0.41 17.19 3.02
CA HIS A 35 -0.78 16.69 4.35
C HIS A 35 -2.29 16.85 4.59
N VAL A 36 -3.09 16.02 3.92
CA VAL A 36 -4.56 16.10 3.95
C VAL A 36 -5.16 15.81 5.34
N PRO A 37 -6.37 16.32 5.65
CA PRO A 37 -7.06 16.01 6.90
C PRO A 37 -7.42 14.53 6.99
N ARG A 38 -7.35 13.94 8.19
CA ARG A 38 -7.82 12.57 8.43
C ARG A 38 -9.35 12.47 8.37
N THR A 39 -10.01 13.53 8.81
CA THR A 39 -11.46 13.69 8.75
C THR A 39 -11.80 15.18 8.86
N HIS A 40 -13.07 15.49 8.65
CA HIS A 40 -13.63 16.82 8.78
C HIS A 40 -14.67 16.82 9.90
N MET A 41 -14.83 17.96 10.56
CA MET A 41 -15.83 18.14 11.59
C MET A 41 -16.74 19.30 11.24
N ASP A 42 -18.03 19.03 11.12
CA ASP A 42 -18.99 20.09 10.83
C ASP A 42 -19.18 20.98 12.08
N ARG A 43 -18.92 22.29 11.90
CA ARG A 43 -19.19 23.33 12.91
C ARG A 43 -20.21 24.37 12.39
N ARG A 44 -21.01 24.00 11.39
CA ARG A 44 -22.17 24.76 10.90
C ARG A 44 -23.43 24.47 11.70
N ASP A 45 -23.55 23.27 12.27
CA ASP A 45 -24.65 22.90 13.16
C ASP A 45 -24.48 23.62 14.51
N LEU A 46 -25.04 24.83 14.58
CA LEU A 46 -25.05 25.69 15.74
C LEU A 46 -26.26 25.34 16.61
N THR A 47 -26.01 24.61 17.70
CA THR A 47 -27.04 24.41 18.71
C THR A 47 -27.24 25.72 19.51
N PRO A 48 -28.47 26.23 19.65
CA PRO A 48 -28.78 27.33 20.58
C PRO A 48 -28.35 26.98 22.01
N VAL A 49 -27.98 27.98 22.83
CA VAL A 49 -27.45 27.70 24.19
C VAL A 49 -28.51 27.03 25.08
N SER A 50 -29.80 27.33 24.85
CA SER A 50 -30.93 26.69 25.53
C SER A 50 -31.12 25.20 25.17
N GLU A 51 -30.65 24.76 24.00
CA GLU A 51 -30.85 23.40 23.47
C GLU A 51 -29.67 22.45 23.70
N LEU A 52 -28.62 22.89 24.40
CA LEU A 52 -27.43 22.08 24.70
C LEU A 52 -27.78 20.82 25.52
N ARG A 53 -27.44 19.65 24.98
CA ARG A 53 -27.79 18.33 25.52
C ARG A 53 -26.60 17.68 26.24
N PRO A 54 -26.73 17.30 27.53
CA PRO A 54 -25.67 16.61 28.25
C PRO A 54 -25.21 15.33 27.55
N GLY A 55 -23.90 15.09 27.53
CA GLY A 55 -23.28 13.89 26.96
C GLY A 55 -22.77 14.07 25.53
N PHE A 56 -23.33 15.01 24.77
CA PHE A 56 -22.96 15.28 23.39
C PHE A 56 -21.82 16.30 23.27
N VAL A 57 -21.13 16.28 22.12
CA VAL A 57 -20.20 17.34 21.71
C VAL A 57 -20.96 18.23 20.74
N GLN A 58 -21.09 19.52 21.05
CA GLN A 58 -21.92 20.46 20.30
C GLN A 58 -21.18 21.77 20.05
N THR A 59 -21.61 22.49 19.02
CA THR A 59 -21.12 23.83 18.68
C THR A 59 -22.18 24.86 19.02
N THR A 60 -21.81 25.97 19.64
CA THR A 60 -22.73 27.06 19.96
C THR A 60 -22.05 28.42 19.80
N VAL A 61 -22.83 29.48 19.60
CA VAL A 61 -22.37 30.87 19.58
C VAL A 61 -22.99 31.59 20.76
N ALA A 62 -22.17 32.28 21.54
CA ALA A 62 -22.61 32.96 22.75
C ALA A 62 -21.74 34.17 23.07
N GLU A 63 -22.31 35.12 23.81
CA GLU A 63 -21.58 36.23 24.43
C GLU A 63 -21.11 35.84 25.84
N ILE A 64 -19.90 36.23 26.20
CA ILE A 64 -19.39 36.09 27.57
C ILE A 64 -20.01 37.17 28.44
N ARG A 65 -20.85 36.75 29.41
CA ARG A 65 -21.52 37.65 30.35
C ARG A 65 -20.68 37.96 31.58
N ALA A 66 -19.97 36.96 32.11
CA ALA A 66 -19.17 37.08 33.32
C ALA A 66 -18.03 36.06 33.33
N THR A 67 -16.93 36.39 34.00
CA THR A 67 -15.76 35.51 34.11
C THR A 67 -15.25 35.42 35.54
N ARG A 68 -14.80 34.25 35.97
CA ARG A 68 -14.20 34.01 37.28
C ARG A 68 -12.97 33.13 37.11
N SER A 69 -11.87 33.46 37.79
CA SER A 69 -10.70 32.59 37.88
C SER A 69 -10.46 32.26 39.35
N ARG A 70 -10.34 30.98 39.69
CA ARG A 70 -10.07 30.54 41.07
C ARG A 70 -9.05 29.40 41.12
N ARG A 71 -8.20 29.40 42.14
CA ARG A 71 -7.38 28.22 42.48
C ARG A 71 -8.24 27.22 43.25
N THR A 72 -8.13 25.95 42.88
CA THR A 72 -8.78 24.83 43.57
C THR A 72 -7.89 24.31 44.70
N GLY A 73 -8.47 23.64 45.70
CA GLY A 73 -7.74 23.06 46.83
C GLY A 73 -6.70 21.98 46.46
N ARG A 74 -6.67 21.53 45.19
CA ARG A 74 -5.65 20.62 44.63
C ARG A 74 -4.61 21.36 43.77
N GLY A 75 -4.44 22.67 43.96
CA GLY A 75 -3.42 23.49 43.28
C GLY A 75 -3.71 23.89 41.83
N MET A 76 -4.69 23.27 41.17
CA MET A 76 -5.10 23.59 39.79
C MET A 76 -5.85 24.92 39.71
N THR A 77 -5.63 25.68 38.63
CA THR A 77 -6.37 26.92 38.34
C THR A 77 -7.61 26.59 37.52
N LEU A 78 -8.76 27.16 37.87
CA LEU A 78 -10.03 26.98 37.17
C LEU A 78 -10.48 28.32 36.62
N PHE A 79 -10.55 28.45 35.30
CA PHE A 79 -11.19 29.59 34.63
C PHE A 79 -12.62 29.19 34.24
N GLU A 80 -13.58 30.02 34.60
CA GLU A 80 -15.02 29.78 34.45
C GLU A 80 -15.67 31.03 33.83
N ALA A 81 -16.38 30.86 32.72
CA ALA A 81 -17.14 31.92 32.05
C ALA A 81 -18.63 31.57 32.01
N GLU A 82 -19.51 32.52 32.35
CA GLU A 82 -20.94 32.43 32.08
C GLU A 82 -21.18 32.94 30.65
N ILE A 83 -21.84 32.12 29.83
CA ILE A 83 -22.18 32.44 28.45
C ILE A 83 -23.67 32.59 28.27
N VAL A 84 -24.07 33.50 27.39
CA VAL A 84 -25.47 33.74 27.00
C VAL A 84 -25.58 33.65 25.48
N GLY A 85 -26.47 32.79 24.98
CA GLY A 85 -26.75 32.69 23.55
C GLY A 85 -27.67 33.81 23.06
N ASP A 86 -27.73 33.99 21.74
CA ASP A 86 -28.64 34.95 21.10
C ASP A 86 -30.13 34.59 21.36
N ASP A 87 -30.40 33.34 21.75
CA ASP A 87 -31.68 32.78 22.21
C ASP A 87 -32.01 33.09 23.68
N GLY A 88 -31.12 33.80 24.40
CA GLY A 88 -31.23 34.05 25.84
C GLY A 88 -30.88 32.84 26.73
N GLY A 89 -30.54 31.69 26.14
CA GLY A 89 -30.09 30.50 26.84
C GLY A 89 -28.77 30.76 27.58
N ARG A 90 -28.55 30.08 28.73
CA ARG A 90 -27.34 30.25 29.53
C ARG A 90 -26.65 28.94 29.86
N ALA A 91 -25.32 28.95 29.81
CA ALA A 91 -24.48 27.84 30.24
C ALA A 91 -23.20 28.36 30.90
N ALA A 92 -22.51 27.49 31.64
CA ALA A 92 -21.16 27.77 32.11
C ALA A 92 -20.12 27.15 31.16
N VAL A 93 -18.92 27.74 31.08
CA VAL A 93 -17.79 27.19 30.34
C VAL A 93 -16.57 27.18 31.24
N ILE A 94 -15.89 26.03 31.33
CA ILE A 94 -14.84 25.81 32.32
C ILE A 94 -13.57 25.31 31.65
N TRP A 95 -12.45 25.98 31.85
CA TRP A 95 -11.13 25.53 31.42
C TRP A 95 -10.20 25.26 32.62
N PHE A 96 -9.58 24.09 32.62
CA PHE A 96 -8.65 23.65 33.67
C PHE A 96 -7.20 24.07 33.34
N ASN A 97 -6.51 24.68 34.30
CA ASN A 97 -5.16 25.24 34.22
C ASN A 97 -4.93 26.32 33.14
N GLN A 98 -5.98 26.90 32.56
CA GLN A 98 -5.89 27.93 31.52
C GLN A 98 -6.28 29.33 32.04
N GLY A 99 -5.72 29.74 33.18
CA GLY A 99 -6.02 31.04 33.80
C GLY A 99 -5.63 32.26 32.95
N TYR A 100 -4.83 32.09 31.89
CA TYR A 100 -4.46 33.15 30.95
C TYR A 100 -5.64 33.63 30.08
N LEU A 101 -6.69 32.81 29.95
CA LEU A 101 -7.86 33.11 29.12
C LEU A 101 -8.66 34.33 29.60
N SER A 102 -8.55 34.71 30.88
CA SER A 102 -9.19 35.91 31.43
C SER A 102 -8.73 37.22 30.78
N LYS A 103 -7.61 37.22 30.05
CA LYS A 103 -7.12 38.38 29.28
C LYS A 103 -7.75 38.52 27.89
N THR A 104 -8.29 37.43 27.34
CA THR A 104 -8.79 37.37 25.95
C THR A 104 -10.29 37.09 25.86
N LEU A 105 -10.84 36.43 26.89
CA LEU A 105 -12.24 36.07 27.01
C LEU A 105 -12.86 36.94 28.08
N ILE A 106 -13.09 38.22 27.76
CA ILE A 106 -13.66 39.23 28.66
C ILE A 106 -15.17 39.38 28.45
N GLN A 107 -15.86 40.08 29.35
CA GLN A 107 -17.27 40.40 29.19
C GLN A 107 -17.55 41.10 27.84
N GLY A 108 -18.67 40.79 27.20
CA GLY A 108 -19.02 41.30 25.87
C GLY A 108 -18.30 40.60 24.70
N THR A 109 -17.36 39.68 24.96
CA THR A 109 -16.69 38.93 23.88
C THR A 109 -17.66 37.90 23.31
N ARG A 110 -17.97 38.00 22.02
CA ARG A 110 -18.79 37.01 21.30
C ARG A 110 -17.89 35.89 20.80
N VAL A 111 -18.19 34.66 21.21
CA VAL A 111 -17.38 33.47 20.95
C VAL A 111 -18.18 32.35 20.31
N LEU A 112 -17.53 31.62 19.39
CA LEU A 112 -17.96 30.29 19.00
C LEU A 112 -17.27 29.27 19.91
N LEU A 113 -18.03 28.35 20.46
CA LEU A 113 -17.60 27.36 21.43
C LEU A 113 -17.95 25.96 20.93
N HIS A 114 -16.98 25.05 20.98
CA HIS A 114 -17.17 23.67 20.54
C HIS A 114 -16.55 22.71 21.56
N GLY A 115 -17.38 21.82 22.12
CA GLY A 115 -16.90 20.86 23.12
C GLY A 115 -18.01 20.02 23.77
N LYS A 116 -17.61 19.18 24.71
CA LYS A 116 -18.54 18.27 25.40
C LYS A 116 -19.40 19.01 26.42
N VAL A 117 -20.71 18.90 26.28
CA VAL A 117 -21.70 19.39 27.24
C VAL A 117 -21.84 18.39 28.37
N VAL A 118 -21.73 18.86 29.60
CA VAL A 118 -21.86 18.08 30.84
C VAL A 118 -22.88 18.78 31.73
N ARG A 119 -23.77 18.02 32.39
CA ARG A 119 -24.64 18.56 33.44
C ARG A 119 -23.97 18.34 34.80
N GLN A 120 -23.79 19.40 35.58
CA GLN A 120 -23.35 19.31 36.97
C GLN A 120 -24.54 19.55 37.91
N ALA A 121 -24.70 18.68 38.92
CA ALA A 121 -25.86 18.67 39.83
C ALA A 121 -26.14 20.02 40.53
N THR A 122 -25.12 20.85 40.73
CA THR A 122 -25.21 22.13 41.46
C THR A 122 -25.06 23.38 40.59
N ARG A 123 -24.75 23.24 39.29
CA ARG A 123 -24.44 24.37 38.39
C ARG A 123 -25.10 24.32 37.01
N GLY A 124 -25.94 23.32 36.74
CA GLY A 124 -26.67 23.22 35.48
C GLY A 124 -25.82 22.70 34.33
N LEU A 125 -26.03 23.25 33.13
CA LEU A 125 -25.30 22.88 31.90
C LEU A 125 -23.96 23.60 31.84
N GLN A 126 -22.89 22.86 31.58
CA GLN A 126 -21.55 23.40 31.40
C GLN A 126 -20.79 22.72 30.26
N MET A 127 -19.98 23.47 29.52
CA MET A 127 -19.00 22.93 28.58
C MET A 127 -17.63 22.84 29.25
N GLN A 128 -16.98 21.67 29.19
CA GLN A 128 -15.67 21.46 29.81
C GLN A 128 -14.54 21.50 28.76
N SER A 129 -13.59 22.40 28.99
CA SER A 129 -12.45 22.74 28.13
C SER A 129 -12.79 22.79 26.63
N PRO A 130 -13.86 23.49 26.18
CA PRO A 130 -14.16 23.56 24.77
C PRO A 130 -13.07 24.33 24.01
N GLU A 131 -12.94 24.01 22.71
CA GLU A 131 -12.28 24.91 21.79
C GLU A 131 -13.12 26.18 21.62
N TYR A 132 -12.45 27.32 21.45
CA TYR A 132 -13.10 28.61 21.27
C TYR A 132 -12.47 29.41 20.12
N GLU A 133 -13.30 30.21 19.45
CA GLU A 133 -12.88 31.24 18.50
C GLU A 133 -13.61 32.55 18.84
N ILE A 134 -12.89 33.66 18.86
CA ILE A 134 -13.48 34.99 19.09
C ILE A 134 -14.06 35.48 17.77
N LEU A 135 -15.37 35.70 17.74
CA LEU A 135 -16.10 36.24 16.59
C LEU A 135 -16.14 37.77 16.63
N ALA A 136 -16.25 38.34 17.82
CA ALA A 136 -16.11 39.78 18.08
C ALA A 136 -15.50 40.01 19.47
N PRO A 137 -14.49 40.89 19.61
CA PRO A 137 -13.93 41.24 20.92
C PRO A 137 -14.94 42.06 21.75
N GLY A 138 -14.95 41.83 23.07
CA GLY A 138 -15.71 42.67 24.00
C GLY A 138 -15.05 44.03 24.24
N ALA A 139 -15.83 45.00 24.71
CA ALA A 139 -15.30 46.29 25.13
C ALA A 139 -14.51 46.15 26.43
N SER A 140 -13.27 46.65 26.44
CA SER A 140 -12.44 46.71 27.64
C SER A 140 -12.39 48.11 28.22
N ASP A 141 -13.04 48.33 29.36
CA ASP A 141 -12.82 49.53 30.19
C ASP A 141 -11.46 49.43 30.91
N ALA A 142 -10.40 49.57 30.13
CA ALA A 142 -9.01 49.61 30.60
C ALA A 142 -8.12 50.31 29.55
N ASP A 143 -8.19 51.63 29.50
CA ASP A 143 -7.21 52.43 28.79
C ASP A 143 -5.85 52.29 29.54
N GLY A 144 -4.79 51.89 28.83
CA GLY A 144 -3.58 51.42 29.50
C GLY A 144 -2.57 50.74 28.58
N SER A 145 -1.82 51.55 27.82
CA SER A 145 -0.74 51.12 26.95
C SER A 145 0.31 50.22 27.63
N VAL A 146 0.46 48.97 27.18
CA VAL A 146 1.68 48.17 27.41
C VAL A 146 2.04 47.35 26.16
N ASP A 147 3.21 47.68 25.61
CA ASP A 147 3.89 47.01 24.50
C ASP A 147 4.31 45.55 24.87
N PRO A 148 4.04 44.53 24.04
CA PRO A 148 4.40 43.14 24.34
C PRO A 148 5.84 42.81 23.88
N SER A 149 6.82 43.02 24.76
CA SER A 149 8.13 42.35 24.67
C SER A 149 8.49 41.63 25.99
N PRO A 150 9.02 40.38 25.94
CA PRO A 150 9.15 39.54 27.13
C PRO A 150 10.50 39.70 27.82
N VAL A 151 10.49 39.85 29.15
CA VAL A 151 11.70 39.63 29.98
C VAL A 151 11.36 38.73 31.16
N ASP A 152 11.87 37.51 31.08
CA ASP A 152 12.04 36.58 32.19
C ASP A 152 13.07 37.14 33.19
N ARG A 153 12.79 37.02 34.49
CA ARG A 153 13.80 37.11 35.57
C ARG A 153 13.28 36.51 36.87
N GLY A 154 13.67 35.26 37.13
CA GLY A 154 13.46 34.60 38.43
C GLY A 154 14.19 35.28 39.59
N LYS A 155 13.70 35.05 40.83
CA LYS A 155 14.41 35.47 42.05
C LYS A 155 15.49 34.46 42.44
N ARG A 156 16.66 35.01 42.81
CA ARG A 156 17.89 34.31 43.22
C ARG A 156 17.68 33.40 44.44
N LYS A 157 18.43 32.30 44.48
CA LYS A 157 19.13 31.86 45.71
C LYS A 157 20.60 32.21 45.59
N GLN A 158 21.26 32.50 46.71
CA GLN A 158 22.68 32.81 46.80
C GLN A 158 23.50 31.53 46.98
N SER A 159 24.64 31.47 46.29
CA SER A 159 25.90 30.85 46.75
C SER A 159 27.05 31.46 45.93
N ALA A 160 28.27 31.44 46.46
CA ALA A 160 29.38 32.30 46.03
C ALA A 160 30.35 31.60 45.05
N GLU A 161 31.51 32.26 44.85
CA GLU A 161 32.77 31.78 44.24
C GLU A 161 32.96 31.94 42.71
N ASP A 162 33.68 33.02 42.38
CA ASP A 162 35.00 33.03 41.72
C ASP A 162 35.23 32.77 40.19
N VAL A 163 35.73 33.86 39.57
CA VAL A 163 37.00 33.92 38.78
C VAL A 163 37.01 33.75 37.23
N ARG A 164 37.55 34.79 36.56
CA ARG A 164 38.23 34.90 35.23
C ARG A 164 37.45 34.90 33.88
N SER A 165 37.19 36.13 33.41
CA SER A 165 37.77 36.80 32.21
C SER A 165 38.08 36.06 30.88
N GLY A 166 37.64 36.67 29.77
CA GLY A 166 38.19 36.56 28.40
C GLY A 166 37.07 36.50 27.33
N SER A 167 36.76 37.46 26.45
CA SER A 167 37.46 38.50 25.65
C SER A 167 37.99 38.06 24.27
N GLY A 168 37.47 38.69 23.20
CA GLY A 168 37.95 38.62 21.80
C GLY A 168 36.97 37.97 20.81
N THR A 169 36.86 38.29 19.51
CA THR A 169 37.38 39.36 18.64
C THR A 169 36.76 39.12 17.24
N THR A 170 35.99 40.06 16.68
CA THR A 170 36.20 40.82 15.41
C THR A 170 36.18 40.09 14.04
N GLY A 171 35.06 40.27 13.29
CA GLY A 171 34.92 40.57 11.83
C GLY A 171 35.79 39.90 10.74
N PRO A 172 35.79 40.44 9.49
CA PRO A 172 34.73 41.22 8.83
C PRO A 172 34.49 40.88 7.32
N SER A 173 33.40 41.43 6.77
CA SER A 173 33.21 42.03 5.42
C SER A 173 33.85 41.44 4.14
N GLY A 174 33.02 41.29 3.10
CA GLY A 174 33.41 41.31 1.69
C GLY A 174 32.25 41.81 0.82
N ALA A 175 32.45 42.86 0.03
CA ALA A 175 31.41 43.55 -0.76
C ALA A 175 31.75 43.61 -2.26
N THR A 176 30.86 44.25 -3.05
CA THR A 176 30.82 44.51 -4.52
C THR A 176 29.81 43.62 -5.29
N GLY A 177 29.11 44.10 -6.33
CA GLY A 177 28.97 45.49 -6.83
C GLY A 177 28.58 45.52 -8.32
N ALA A 178 27.68 46.45 -8.72
CA ALA A 178 27.26 46.72 -10.11
C ALA A 178 26.48 45.57 -10.84
N SER A 179 25.65 45.81 -11.87
CA SER A 179 25.21 47.05 -12.54
C SER A 179 23.86 46.85 -13.27
N ARG A 180 23.08 47.94 -13.41
CA ARG A 180 21.98 48.08 -14.40
C ARG A 180 22.54 48.63 -15.73
N PRO A 181 21.78 48.49 -16.83
CA PRO A 181 21.12 49.68 -17.38
C PRO A 181 19.63 49.45 -17.71
N ALA A 182 18.98 50.49 -18.23
CA ALA A 182 17.55 50.56 -18.53
C ALA A 182 17.28 50.96 -19.99
N GLY A 183 16.03 50.77 -20.43
CA GLY A 183 15.51 51.17 -21.75
C GLY A 183 14.77 50.00 -22.43
N GLY A 184 13.56 50.13 -22.99
CA GLY A 184 12.64 51.27 -23.01
C GLY A 184 12.06 51.52 -24.41
N SER A 185 10.84 51.04 -24.68
CA SER A 185 9.94 51.58 -25.73
C SER A 185 8.58 50.85 -25.77
N ARG A 186 7.49 51.64 -25.86
CA ARG A 186 6.18 51.23 -26.41
C ARG A 186 6.01 51.86 -27.79
N PRO A 187 5.15 51.30 -28.66
CA PRO A 187 3.87 51.97 -28.99
C PRO A 187 2.69 50.95 -28.86
N ALA A 188 1.43 51.29 -28.53
CA ALA A 188 0.44 52.11 -29.25
C ALA A 188 0.18 51.58 -30.68
N GLY A 189 -1.01 51.20 -31.15
CA GLY A 189 -2.39 51.32 -30.71
C GLY A 189 -3.32 50.80 -31.83
N THR A 190 -4.62 51.15 -31.78
CA THR A 190 -5.73 50.72 -32.68
C THR A 190 -6.15 49.23 -32.53
N SER A 191 -7.39 48.79 -32.83
CA SER A 191 -8.66 49.49 -33.18
C SER A 191 -9.89 48.67 -32.74
N ARG A 192 -11.06 49.32 -32.61
CA ARG A 192 -12.39 48.68 -32.64
C ARG A 192 -12.90 48.54 -34.09
N PRO A 193 -13.89 47.66 -34.33
CA PRO A 193 -15.22 48.18 -34.71
C PRO A 193 -16.34 47.65 -33.80
N ALA A 194 -17.57 48.02 -34.09
CA ALA A 194 -18.74 47.83 -33.22
C ALA A 194 -19.90 47.11 -33.91
N GLY A 195 -20.83 46.57 -33.11
CA GLY A 195 -22.25 46.45 -33.49
C GLY A 195 -22.79 45.03 -33.69
N ALA A 196 -23.58 44.55 -32.71
CA ALA A 196 -24.74 43.68 -32.94
C ALA A 196 -25.69 43.67 -31.70
N SER A 197 -26.93 44.11 -31.93
CA SER A 197 -28.21 43.74 -31.27
C SER A 197 -28.24 43.09 -29.87
N ARG A 198 -29.02 43.72 -28.97
CA ARG A 198 -29.70 43.06 -27.83
C ARG A 198 -30.77 42.07 -28.31
N PRO A 199 -31.20 41.15 -27.44
CA PRO A 199 -32.62 41.12 -27.06
C PRO A 199 -32.84 41.31 -25.55
N GLU A 200 -34.09 41.62 -25.18
CA GLU A 200 -34.54 41.91 -23.82
C GLU A 200 -34.97 40.63 -23.08
N GLY A 201 -34.91 40.62 -21.75
CA GLY A 201 -35.33 39.47 -20.95
C GLY A 201 -34.74 39.39 -19.54
N ALA A 202 -34.70 40.51 -18.80
CA ALA A 202 -34.18 40.54 -17.43
C ALA A 202 -35.29 40.76 -16.39
N SER A 203 -35.75 39.68 -15.77
CA SER A 203 -36.49 39.76 -14.50
C SER A 203 -35.52 40.10 -13.36
N ARG A 204 -35.90 41.07 -12.53
CA ARG A 204 -35.12 41.50 -11.36
C ARG A 204 -35.12 40.42 -10.26
N PRO A 205 -33.99 40.19 -9.58
CA PRO A 205 -33.97 39.96 -8.14
C PRO A 205 -33.64 41.27 -7.39
N GLU A 206 -34.12 41.40 -6.16
CA GLU A 206 -34.11 42.64 -5.39
C GLU A 206 -32.75 42.99 -4.79
N ALA A 207 -32.50 44.28 -4.61
CA ALA A 207 -31.26 44.81 -4.05
C ALA A 207 -31.26 44.75 -2.51
N GLY A 208 -30.80 43.63 -1.94
CA GLY A 208 -30.41 43.53 -0.53
C GLY A 208 -28.98 44.03 -0.29
N SER A 209 -28.77 45.35 -0.29
CA SER A 209 -27.44 45.97 -0.15
C SER A 209 -26.89 45.95 1.29
N GLY A 210 -26.51 44.77 1.76
CA GLY A 210 -25.71 44.59 2.98
C GLY A 210 -24.22 44.66 2.67
N THR A 211 -23.58 45.82 2.89
CA THR A 211 -22.13 46.00 2.71
C THR A 211 -21.34 45.06 3.62
N ARG A 212 -20.90 43.91 3.10
CA ARG A 212 -19.98 43.02 3.82
C ARG A 212 -18.62 43.70 3.95
N ALA A 213 -18.33 44.22 5.13
CA ALA A 213 -17.00 44.66 5.51
C ALA A 213 -15.98 43.52 5.31
N SER A 214 -14.77 43.87 4.92
CA SER A 214 -13.68 42.95 4.56
C SER A 214 -13.04 42.26 5.78
N GLY A 215 -13.83 41.44 6.49
CA GLY A 215 -13.35 40.51 7.51
C GLY A 215 -13.14 39.11 6.92
N SER A 216 -11.96 38.53 7.10
CA SER A 216 -11.72 37.13 6.73
C SER A 216 -12.66 36.21 7.51
N ALA A 217 -13.44 35.38 6.81
CA ALA A 217 -14.37 34.46 7.46
C ALA A 217 -13.64 33.55 8.48
N PRO A 218 -14.22 33.28 9.66
CA PRO A 218 -13.54 32.59 10.78
C PRO A 218 -13.06 31.19 10.40
N LEU A 219 -11.85 30.82 10.79
CA LEU A 219 -11.15 29.63 10.29
C LEU A 219 -11.43 28.37 11.09
N HIS A 220 -12.08 28.49 12.24
CA HIS A 220 -12.26 27.40 13.19
C HIS A 220 -13.72 27.19 13.61
N GLY A 221 -14.66 27.92 13.01
CA GLY A 221 -16.09 27.88 13.32
C GLY A 221 -16.97 28.34 12.14
N GLY A 222 -18.27 28.00 12.18
CA GLY A 222 -19.24 28.36 11.14
C GLY A 222 -19.03 27.67 9.78
N ARG A 223 -18.16 26.65 9.72
CA ARG A 223 -17.83 25.89 8.50
C ARG A 223 -17.48 24.44 8.86
N VAL A 224 -17.33 23.60 7.84
CA VAL A 224 -16.68 22.30 7.97
C VAL A 224 -15.17 22.53 8.20
N VAL A 225 -14.62 22.05 9.32
CA VAL A 225 -13.20 22.27 9.67
C VAL A 225 -12.38 20.98 9.53
N PRO A 226 -11.15 21.06 8.98
CA PRO A 226 -10.27 19.90 8.86
C PRO A 226 -9.68 19.49 10.22
N LEU A 227 -9.53 18.19 10.43
CA LEU A 227 -8.79 17.58 11.54
C LEU A 227 -7.62 16.76 11.00
N TYR A 228 -6.41 17.27 11.22
CA TYR A 228 -5.17 16.67 10.72
C TYR A 228 -4.55 15.68 11.71
N PRO A 229 -3.73 14.72 11.24
CA PRO A 229 -2.73 14.06 12.09
C PRO A 229 -1.78 15.10 12.70
N LEU A 230 -1.45 14.95 14.00
CA LEU A 230 -0.57 15.87 14.73
C LEU A 230 0.59 15.14 15.41
N THR A 231 1.74 15.81 15.49
CA THR A 231 2.88 15.44 16.35
C THR A 231 2.86 16.26 17.64
N ALA A 232 3.43 15.72 18.72
CA ALA A 232 3.60 16.41 19.99
C ALA A 232 4.19 17.83 19.82
N GLY A 233 3.45 18.84 20.32
CA GLY A 233 3.85 20.25 20.22
C GLY A 233 3.39 21.00 18.97
N LEU A 234 2.49 20.42 18.16
CA LEU A 234 1.72 21.12 17.12
C LEU A 234 0.22 21.10 17.47
N THR A 235 -0.55 22.10 17.03
CA THR A 235 -2.01 22.16 17.26
C THR A 235 -2.79 22.26 15.96
N GLN A 236 -4.05 21.80 15.96
CA GLN A 236 -4.97 21.95 14.81
C GLN A 236 -5.10 23.42 14.36
N LYS A 237 -5.11 24.36 15.32
CA LYS A 237 -5.19 25.80 15.04
C LYS A 237 -4.00 26.29 14.22
N GLN A 238 -2.79 25.91 14.63
CA GLN A 238 -1.56 26.27 13.93
C GLN A 238 -1.53 25.70 12.51
N LEU A 239 -1.84 24.41 12.38
CA LEU A 239 -1.76 23.71 11.10
C LEU A 239 -2.78 24.24 10.08
N ARG A 240 -4.02 24.51 10.52
CA ARG A 240 -5.04 25.21 9.69
C ARG A 240 -4.56 26.57 9.20
N ALA A 241 -3.97 27.39 10.09
CA ALA A 241 -3.47 28.71 9.71
C ALA A 241 -2.32 28.63 8.69
N TRP A 242 -1.40 27.67 8.84
CA TRP A 242 -0.31 27.47 7.88
C TRP A 242 -0.80 26.94 6.53
N VAL A 243 -1.69 25.95 6.51
CA VAL A 243 -2.28 25.43 5.25
C VAL A 243 -3.01 26.54 4.49
N GLN A 244 -3.81 27.37 5.17
CA GLN A 244 -4.46 28.50 4.50
C GLN A 244 -3.43 29.55 4.02
N SER A 245 -2.42 29.86 4.83
CA SER A 245 -1.33 30.77 4.43
C SER A 245 -0.59 30.24 3.19
N ALA A 246 -0.39 28.93 3.09
CA ALA A 246 0.21 28.27 1.94
C ALA A 246 -0.67 28.40 0.68
N LEU A 247 -1.96 28.08 0.76
CA LEU A 247 -2.91 28.23 -0.35
C LEU A 247 -2.90 29.65 -0.92
N VAL A 248 -3.03 30.66 -0.04
CA VAL A 248 -3.07 32.08 -0.44
C VAL A 248 -1.74 32.54 -1.04
N GLN A 249 -0.60 32.10 -0.51
CA GLN A 249 0.72 32.54 -0.98
C GLN A 249 1.21 31.80 -2.22
N ILE A 250 0.78 30.57 -2.44
CA ILE A 250 1.07 29.82 -3.67
C ILE A 250 0.22 30.38 -4.82
N GLY A 251 -1.11 30.44 -4.67
CA GLY A 251 -2.02 30.94 -5.70
C GLY A 251 -1.72 30.36 -7.08
N THR A 252 -1.56 31.22 -8.09
CA THR A 252 -1.29 30.84 -9.49
C THR A 252 0.10 30.26 -9.77
N GLN A 253 0.99 30.17 -8.77
CA GLN A 253 2.30 29.51 -8.91
C GLN A 253 2.17 27.98 -8.90
N LEU A 254 1.04 27.43 -8.44
CA LEU A 254 0.76 25.99 -8.54
C LEU A 254 0.34 25.64 -9.96
N LEU A 255 1.29 25.15 -10.75
CA LEU A 255 0.98 24.57 -12.05
C LEU A 255 0.22 23.26 -11.87
N ASP A 256 -0.93 23.14 -12.53
CA ASP A 256 -1.67 21.87 -12.59
C ASP A 256 -0.88 20.88 -13.47
N PRO A 257 -0.45 19.71 -12.96
CA PRO A 257 0.32 18.76 -13.73
C PRO A 257 -0.54 18.02 -14.76
N VAL A 258 -1.87 18.03 -14.63
CA VAL A 258 -2.77 17.27 -15.50
C VAL A 258 -3.29 18.16 -16.64
N PRO A 259 -3.06 17.78 -17.92
CA PRO A 259 -3.54 18.54 -19.07
C PRO A 259 -5.05 18.82 -19.02
N VAL A 260 -5.46 20.00 -19.52
CA VAL A 260 -6.86 20.46 -19.46
C VAL A 260 -7.82 19.41 -20.04
N TRP A 261 -7.46 18.82 -21.18
CA TRP A 261 -8.28 17.83 -21.88
C TRP A 261 -8.44 16.49 -21.11
N ILE A 262 -7.43 16.07 -20.33
CA ILE A 262 -7.58 14.94 -19.39
C ILE A 262 -8.53 15.34 -18.25
N ARG A 263 -8.40 16.55 -17.70
CA ARG A 263 -9.27 17.00 -16.60
C ARG A 263 -10.72 17.09 -17.03
N GLU A 264 -11.00 17.59 -18.22
CA GLU A 264 -12.34 17.64 -18.81
C GLU A 264 -12.91 16.24 -19.05
N ARG A 265 -12.14 15.35 -19.70
CA ARG A 265 -12.54 13.97 -20.01
C ARG A 265 -12.84 13.14 -18.76
N HIS A 266 -12.09 13.35 -17.68
CA HIS A 266 -12.26 12.62 -16.41
C HIS A 266 -13.04 13.40 -15.34
N HIS A 267 -13.65 14.55 -15.68
CA HIS A 267 -14.43 15.42 -14.79
C HIS A 267 -13.69 15.83 -13.49
N LEU A 268 -12.42 16.21 -13.62
CA LEU A 268 -11.54 16.51 -12.49
C LEU A 268 -11.47 18.02 -12.20
N PRO A 269 -11.67 18.47 -10.94
CA PRO A 269 -11.43 19.86 -10.55
C PRO A 269 -9.96 20.26 -10.74
N GLY A 270 -9.65 21.56 -10.83
CA GLY A 270 -8.26 22.04 -10.92
C GLY A 270 -7.47 21.76 -9.64
N LEU A 271 -6.14 21.59 -9.73
CA LEU A 271 -5.33 21.15 -8.59
C LEU A 271 -5.42 22.10 -7.37
N LEU A 272 -5.35 23.42 -7.59
CA LEU A 272 -5.51 24.41 -6.52
C LEU A 272 -6.89 24.30 -5.85
N GLN A 273 -7.95 24.18 -6.64
CA GLN A 273 -9.32 24.01 -6.17
C GLN A 273 -9.50 22.69 -5.38
N ALA A 274 -8.78 21.63 -5.76
CA ALA A 274 -8.78 20.38 -4.99
C ALA A 274 -8.09 20.56 -3.63
N PHE A 275 -6.96 21.26 -3.55
CA PHE A 275 -6.37 21.57 -2.24
C PHE A 275 -7.27 22.48 -1.39
N GLU A 276 -7.88 23.52 -1.97
CA GLU A 276 -8.83 24.38 -1.27
C GLU A 276 -9.99 23.57 -0.69
N ARG A 277 -10.60 22.69 -1.49
CA ARG A 277 -11.75 21.86 -1.09
C ARG A 277 -11.39 20.72 -0.13
N VAL A 278 -10.23 20.09 -0.25
CA VAL A 278 -9.84 19.02 0.69
C VAL A 278 -9.52 19.58 2.07
N HIS A 279 -8.97 20.80 2.15
CA HIS A 279 -8.63 21.44 3.43
C HIS A 279 -9.79 22.26 4.02
N PHE A 280 -10.55 22.98 3.19
CA PHE A 280 -11.60 23.89 3.61
C PHE A 280 -12.87 23.73 2.76
N PRO A 281 -13.56 22.57 2.83
CA PRO A 281 -14.75 22.29 2.03
C PRO A 281 -15.95 23.16 2.40
N GLU A 282 -16.81 23.41 1.40
CA GLU A 282 -18.16 23.94 1.60
C GLU A 282 -19.19 22.80 1.73
N SER A 283 -18.94 21.63 1.11
CA SER A 283 -19.77 20.41 1.22
C SER A 283 -18.94 19.12 1.26
N ASP A 284 -19.55 18.02 1.74
CA ASP A 284 -18.91 16.70 1.75
C ASP A 284 -18.70 16.14 0.34
N LEU A 285 -19.49 16.59 -0.65
CA LEU A 285 -19.31 16.25 -2.06
C LEU A 285 -18.03 16.90 -2.61
N ASP A 286 -17.73 18.13 -2.20
CA ASP A 286 -16.47 18.81 -2.55
C ASP A 286 -15.24 18.06 -1.98
N VAL A 287 -15.33 17.55 -0.74
CA VAL A 287 -14.25 16.75 -0.14
C VAL A 287 -13.94 15.52 -0.98
N ARG A 288 -14.98 14.77 -1.39
CA ARG A 288 -14.81 13.55 -2.20
C ARG A 288 -14.18 13.87 -3.55
N ALA A 289 -14.76 14.81 -4.31
CA ALA A 289 -14.22 15.18 -5.62
C ALA A 289 -12.77 15.73 -5.56
N ALA A 290 -12.42 16.43 -4.48
CA ALA A 290 -11.07 16.92 -4.23
C ALA A 290 -10.09 15.81 -3.85
N ARG A 291 -10.49 14.90 -2.95
CA ARG A 291 -9.71 13.74 -2.54
C ARG A 291 -9.45 12.80 -3.73
N ASP A 292 -10.47 12.56 -4.54
CA ASP A 292 -10.39 11.74 -5.75
C ASP A 292 -9.46 12.37 -6.80
N ARG A 293 -9.48 13.69 -6.95
CA ARG A 293 -8.51 14.43 -7.81
C ARG A 293 -7.07 14.24 -7.34
N LEU A 294 -6.81 14.39 -6.04
CA LEU A 294 -5.47 14.23 -5.49
C LEU A 294 -4.97 12.78 -5.57
N ALA A 295 -5.83 11.80 -5.30
CA ALA A 295 -5.54 10.38 -5.50
C ALA A 295 -5.25 10.04 -6.98
N PHE A 296 -6.07 10.58 -7.90
CA PHE A 296 -5.85 10.42 -9.34
C PHE A 296 -4.50 11.00 -9.79
N ASP A 297 -4.07 12.16 -9.27
CA ASP A 297 -2.76 12.73 -9.60
C ASP A 297 -1.59 11.85 -9.14
N GLU A 298 -1.71 11.18 -7.98
CA GLU A 298 -0.71 10.22 -7.52
C GLU A 298 -0.70 8.95 -8.38
N PHE A 299 -1.86 8.38 -8.69
CA PHE A 299 -1.96 7.19 -9.54
C PHE A 299 -1.52 7.47 -10.98
N LEU A 300 -1.88 8.61 -11.57
CA LEU A 300 -1.47 8.99 -12.93
C LEU A 300 0.04 9.15 -13.01
N SER A 301 0.65 9.79 -12.00
CA SER A 301 2.11 9.93 -11.92
C SER A 301 2.80 8.57 -11.84
N LEU A 302 2.26 7.63 -11.06
CA LEU A 302 2.79 6.27 -10.98
C LEU A 302 2.66 5.55 -12.33
N GLN A 303 1.46 5.52 -12.92
CA GLN A 303 1.20 4.79 -14.17
C GLN A 303 2.10 5.31 -15.30
N LEU A 304 2.28 6.63 -15.42
CA LEU A 304 3.21 7.23 -16.38
C LEU A 304 4.67 6.86 -16.10
N ALA A 305 5.11 6.85 -14.84
CA ALA A 305 6.47 6.43 -14.49
C ALA A 305 6.74 4.96 -14.88
N LEU A 306 5.79 4.06 -14.57
CA LEU A 306 5.88 2.65 -14.89
C LEU A 306 5.92 2.39 -16.41
N GLU A 307 5.04 3.03 -17.18
CA GLU A 307 4.99 2.88 -18.64
C GLU A 307 6.23 3.50 -19.33
N LEU A 308 6.79 4.59 -18.81
CA LEU A 308 8.07 5.14 -19.29
C LEU A 308 9.23 4.17 -19.03
N VAL A 309 9.28 3.52 -17.86
CA VAL A 309 10.29 2.50 -17.53
C VAL A 309 10.13 1.25 -18.39
N LYS A 310 8.89 0.84 -18.70
CA LYS A 310 8.64 -0.21 -19.69
C LYS A 310 9.19 0.16 -21.06
N LYS A 311 8.93 1.38 -21.56
CA LYS A 311 9.44 1.86 -22.85
C LYS A 311 10.97 1.91 -22.90
N GLN A 312 11.64 2.40 -21.84
CA GLN A 312 13.11 2.42 -21.76
C GLN A 312 13.73 1.02 -21.79
N ARG A 313 13.07 0.01 -21.19
CA ARG A 313 13.52 -1.39 -21.22
C ARG A 313 13.19 -2.11 -22.53
N ALA A 314 12.39 -1.50 -23.40
CA ALA A 314 11.84 -2.10 -24.62
C ALA A 314 12.42 -1.46 -25.89
N GLU A 315 13.69 -1.04 -25.85
CA GLU A 315 14.41 -0.62 -27.06
C GLU A 315 14.49 -1.80 -28.06
N PRO A 316 14.04 -1.63 -29.31
CA PRO A 316 14.07 -2.69 -30.33
C PRO A 316 15.50 -3.19 -30.61
N GLY A 317 15.64 -4.49 -30.86
CA GLY A 317 16.92 -5.13 -31.15
C GLY A 317 17.78 -5.44 -29.92
N THR A 318 17.28 -5.24 -28.71
CA THR A 318 18.02 -5.54 -27.48
C THR A 318 17.95 -7.02 -27.09
N ALA A 319 16.86 -7.71 -27.41
CA ALA A 319 16.64 -9.12 -27.05
C ALA A 319 16.64 -10.04 -28.27
N LEU A 320 17.07 -11.29 -28.08
CA LEU A 320 17.03 -12.34 -29.09
C LEU A 320 15.58 -12.82 -29.35
N PRO A 321 15.04 -12.74 -30.58
CA PRO A 321 13.73 -13.30 -30.90
C PRO A 321 13.70 -14.84 -30.80
N LEU A 322 12.77 -15.37 -30.02
CA LEU A 322 12.60 -16.79 -29.70
C LEU A 322 11.36 -17.37 -30.41
N VAL A 323 11.42 -17.40 -31.74
CA VAL A 323 10.34 -17.93 -32.58
C VAL A 323 10.35 -19.46 -32.58
N GLY A 324 9.31 -20.07 -31.99
CA GLY A 324 9.08 -21.51 -32.04
C GLY A 324 8.67 -22.00 -33.44
N THR A 325 9.29 -23.09 -33.90
CA THR A 325 8.97 -23.80 -35.14
C THR A 325 7.86 -24.84 -34.97
N GLY A 326 7.55 -25.21 -33.73
CA GLY A 326 6.61 -26.27 -33.35
C GLY A 326 7.16 -27.70 -33.48
N THR A 327 8.45 -27.88 -33.78
CA THR A 327 9.08 -29.20 -33.97
C THR A 327 9.20 -30.03 -32.69
N LEU A 328 9.44 -29.38 -31.55
CA LEU A 328 9.49 -29.97 -30.21
C LEU A 328 8.14 -29.82 -29.50
N GLU A 329 7.40 -28.74 -29.79
CA GLU A 329 6.11 -28.46 -29.16
C GLU A 329 5.02 -29.47 -29.51
N ARG A 330 4.86 -29.82 -30.81
CA ARG A 330 3.85 -30.79 -31.27
C ARG A 330 3.99 -32.15 -30.57
N PRO A 331 5.17 -32.82 -30.56
CA PRO A 331 5.33 -34.09 -29.85
C PRO A 331 5.27 -33.95 -28.33
N PHE A 332 5.58 -32.79 -27.74
CA PHE A 332 5.34 -32.54 -26.32
C PHE A 332 3.85 -32.52 -25.99
N ARG A 333 3.06 -31.72 -26.73
CA ARG A 333 1.60 -31.62 -26.56
C ARG A 333 0.89 -32.97 -26.72
N GLN A 334 1.33 -33.81 -27.66
CA GLN A 334 0.80 -35.17 -27.85
C GLN A 334 1.06 -36.13 -26.69
N LYS A 335 2.09 -35.87 -25.87
CA LYS A 335 2.45 -36.67 -24.69
C LYS A 335 1.82 -36.17 -23.39
N LEU A 336 1.14 -35.01 -23.39
CA LEU A 336 0.43 -34.52 -22.22
C LEU A 336 -0.81 -35.39 -21.94
N PRO A 337 -1.04 -35.85 -20.70
CA PRO A 337 -2.21 -36.66 -20.34
C PRO A 337 -3.51 -35.84 -20.23
N PHE A 338 -3.48 -34.55 -20.60
CA PHE A 338 -4.59 -33.62 -20.57
C PHE A 338 -4.51 -32.65 -21.75
N ARG A 339 -5.64 -32.04 -22.12
CA ARG A 339 -5.67 -30.89 -23.03
C ARG A 339 -5.46 -29.60 -22.23
N LEU A 340 -4.84 -28.60 -22.86
CA LEU A 340 -4.74 -27.26 -22.30
C LEU A 340 -6.12 -26.59 -22.27
N THR A 341 -6.32 -25.67 -21.33
CA THR A 341 -7.55 -24.87 -21.25
C THR A 341 -7.48 -23.65 -22.19
N GLU A 342 -8.62 -23.02 -22.50
CA GLU A 342 -8.66 -21.83 -23.36
C GLU A 342 -7.84 -20.68 -22.76
N GLY A 343 -7.91 -20.48 -21.45
CA GLY A 343 -7.07 -19.54 -20.72
C GLY A 343 -5.57 -19.85 -20.82
N GLN A 344 -5.17 -21.13 -20.81
CA GLN A 344 -3.77 -21.54 -21.02
C GLN A 344 -3.31 -21.25 -22.46
N GLU A 345 -4.13 -21.55 -23.48
CA GLU A 345 -3.80 -21.27 -24.88
C GLU A 345 -3.72 -19.75 -25.16
N ARG A 346 -4.64 -18.96 -24.61
CA ARG A 346 -4.59 -17.48 -24.70
C ARG A 346 -3.29 -16.94 -24.12
N VAL A 347 -2.94 -17.35 -22.90
CA VAL A 347 -1.71 -16.92 -22.21
C VAL A 347 -0.46 -17.39 -22.96
N LEU A 348 -0.48 -18.57 -23.56
CA LEU A 348 0.62 -19.03 -24.43
C LEU A 348 0.75 -18.20 -25.71
N SER A 349 -0.36 -17.74 -26.28
CA SER A 349 -0.35 -16.81 -27.42
C SER A 349 0.26 -15.46 -27.03
N GLU A 350 -0.13 -14.91 -25.88
CA GLU A 350 0.48 -13.69 -25.31
C GLU A 350 1.99 -13.84 -25.10
N ILE A 351 2.43 -14.93 -24.45
CA ILE A 351 3.86 -15.22 -24.22
C ILE A 351 4.60 -15.40 -25.55
N ARG A 352 4.07 -16.14 -26.53
CA ARG A 352 4.71 -16.32 -27.84
C ARG A 352 4.86 -15.02 -28.63
N SER A 353 3.86 -14.13 -28.56
CA SER A 353 3.93 -12.82 -29.20
C SER A 353 5.09 -11.99 -28.66
N ASP A 354 5.31 -12.01 -27.35
CA ASP A 354 6.43 -11.31 -26.72
C ASP A 354 7.77 -12.02 -26.98
N LEU A 355 7.81 -13.35 -26.92
CA LEU A 355 9.02 -14.15 -27.22
C LEU A 355 9.48 -13.96 -28.68
N ALA A 356 8.56 -13.80 -29.63
CA ALA A 356 8.87 -13.53 -31.03
C ALA A 356 9.34 -12.08 -31.30
N SER A 357 9.27 -11.21 -30.29
CA SER A 357 9.70 -9.80 -30.37
C SER A 357 11.22 -9.66 -30.29
N ASP A 358 11.73 -8.54 -30.79
CA ASP A 358 13.11 -8.06 -30.62
C ASP A 358 13.31 -7.24 -29.33
N ARG A 359 12.27 -7.20 -28.48
CA ARG A 359 12.22 -6.56 -27.17
C ARG A 359 12.15 -7.62 -26.06
N PRO A 360 12.82 -7.43 -24.92
CA PRO A 360 12.80 -8.41 -23.84
C PRO A 360 11.41 -8.49 -23.22
N MET A 361 10.78 -9.67 -23.29
CA MET A 361 9.56 -9.97 -22.53
C MET A 361 9.83 -9.77 -21.03
N ASN A 362 8.92 -9.12 -20.32
CA ASN A 362 9.00 -8.96 -18.87
C ASN A 362 7.61 -9.22 -18.28
N ARG A 363 7.20 -10.50 -18.22
CA ARG A 363 5.79 -10.90 -18.02
C ARG A 363 5.58 -11.63 -16.70
N LEU A 364 4.53 -11.24 -15.96
CA LEU A 364 4.00 -11.95 -14.81
C LEU A 364 2.86 -12.87 -15.24
N LEU A 365 3.10 -14.18 -15.14
CA LEU A 365 2.11 -15.23 -15.22
C LEU A 365 1.51 -15.49 -13.84
N GLN A 366 0.34 -14.92 -13.58
CA GLN A 366 -0.40 -15.10 -12.34
C GLN A 366 -1.55 -16.08 -12.54
N GLY A 367 -1.70 -17.03 -11.62
CA GLY A 367 -2.80 -17.99 -11.67
C GLY A 367 -2.93 -18.77 -10.38
N ASP A 368 -4.09 -19.38 -10.17
CA ASP A 368 -4.39 -20.16 -8.97
C ASP A 368 -3.40 -21.34 -8.78
N VAL A 369 -3.30 -21.91 -7.58
CA VAL A 369 -2.43 -23.05 -7.28
C VAL A 369 -2.88 -24.26 -8.09
N GLY A 370 -2.04 -24.67 -9.05
CA GLY A 370 -2.34 -25.78 -9.96
C GLY A 370 -3.30 -25.43 -11.13
N SER A 371 -3.40 -24.15 -11.49
CA SER A 371 -3.94 -23.67 -12.78
C SER A 371 -3.11 -24.07 -14.02
N GLY A 372 -1.99 -24.78 -13.83
CA GLY A 372 -1.12 -25.23 -14.92
C GLY A 372 0.04 -24.28 -15.27
N LYS A 373 0.39 -23.30 -14.41
CA LYS A 373 1.54 -22.40 -14.62
C LYS A 373 2.81 -23.12 -15.12
N THR A 374 3.17 -24.27 -14.52
CA THR A 374 4.34 -25.06 -14.91
C THR A 374 4.31 -25.59 -16.35
N VAL A 375 3.14 -25.99 -16.89
CA VAL A 375 3.05 -26.46 -18.29
C VAL A 375 3.14 -25.29 -19.26
N VAL A 376 2.60 -24.11 -18.89
CA VAL A 376 2.78 -22.87 -19.67
C VAL A 376 4.26 -22.46 -19.69
N ALA A 377 4.94 -22.51 -18.55
CA ALA A 377 6.38 -22.29 -18.46
C ALA A 377 7.22 -23.30 -19.28
N ALA A 378 6.84 -24.58 -19.28
CA ALA A 378 7.51 -25.60 -20.10
C ALA A 378 7.35 -25.35 -21.61
N LEU A 379 6.18 -24.89 -22.05
CA LEU A 379 5.91 -24.53 -23.46
C LEU A 379 6.63 -23.24 -23.88
N ALA A 380 6.74 -22.25 -22.98
CA ALA A 380 7.58 -21.08 -23.18
C ALA A 380 9.07 -21.46 -23.31
N ALA A 381 9.55 -22.36 -22.44
CA ALA A 381 10.90 -22.92 -22.52
C ALA A 381 11.13 -23.66 -23.85
N ILE A 382 10.19 -24.51 -24.28
CA ILE A 382 10.27 -25.21 -25.58
C ILE A 382 10.42 -24.23 -26.75
N SER A 383 9.70 -23.09 -26.73
CA SER A 383 9.84 -22.05 -27.76
C SER A 383 11.27 -21.49 -27.81
N ALA A 384 11.90 -21.26 -26.65
CA ALA A 384 13.30 -20.86 -26.55
C ALA A 384 14.27 -21.94 -27.06
N LEU A 385 14.01 -23.22 -26.74
CA LEU A 385 14.84 -24.35 -27.17
C LEU A 385 14.76 -24.59 -28.69
N GLU A 386 13.60 -24.38 -29.31
CA GLU A 386 13.42 -24.41 -30.77
C GLU A 386 14.21 -23.28 -31.45
N ALA A 387 14.25 -22.09 -30.84
CA ALA A 387 15.11 -20.98 -31.26
C ALA A 387 16.61 -21.16 -30.92
N THR A 388 17.02 -22.35 -30.43
CA THR A 388 18.40 -22.71 -30.05
C THR A 388 19.00 -21.84 -28.95
N ALA A 389 18.16 -21.32 -28.05
CA ALA A 389 18.57 -20.62 -26.84
C ALA A 389 18.44 -21.53 -25.60
N GLN A 390 19.20 -21.23 -24.55
CA GLN A 390 19.15 -21.89 -23.25
C GLN A 390 18.14 -21.22 -22.32
N VAL A 391 17.66 -21.98 -21.33
CA VAL A 391 16.67 -21.51 -20.35
C VAL A 391 17.22 -21.64 -18.93
N ALA A 392 17.05 -20.59 -18.14
CA ALA A 392 17.25 -20.63 -16.68
C ALA A 392 15.89 -20.71 -15.98
N TYR A 393 15.73 -21.63 -15.02
CA TYR A 393 14.53 -21.74 -14.18
C TYR A 393 14.92 -21.56 -12.71
N MET A 394 14.48 -20.47 -12.09
CA MET A 394 14.75 -20.17 -10.68
C MET A 394 13.55 -20.58 -9.82
N ALA A 395 13.81 -21.37 -8.78
CA ALA A 395 12.83 -21.87 -7.82
C ALA A 395 13.12 -21.36 -6.39
N PRO A 396 12.08 -21.20 -5.53
CA PRO A 396 12.20 -20.63 -4.19
C PRO A 396 12.96 -21.48 -3.18
N THR A 397 13.09 -22.79 -3.42
CA THR A 397 13.80 -23.73 -2.54
C THR A 397 14.50 -24.82 -3.34
N GLU A 398 15.52 -25.45 -2.75
CA GLU A 398 16.25 -26.55 -3.38
C GLU A 398 15.35 -27.75 -3.71
N ILE A 399 14.37 -28.04 -2.84
CA ILE A 399 13.43 -29.15 -3.04
C ILE A 399 12.61 -28.91 -4.30
N LEU A 400 12.08 -27.69 -4.48
CA LEU A 400 11.32 -27.35 -5.68
C LEU A 400 12.22 -27.26 -6.92
N ALA A 401 13.47 -26.77 -6.79
CA ALA A 401 14.44 -26.78 -7.89
C ALA A 401 14.72 -28.20 -8.40
N ILE A 402 14.93 -29.17 -7.50
CA ILE A 402 15.15 -30.58 -7.87
C ILE A 402 13.88 -31.16 -8.54
N GLN A 403 12.70 -30.94 -7.95
CA GLN A 403 11.44 -31.44 -8.50
C GLN A 403 11.15 -30.89 -9.89
N GLN A 404 11.37 -29.60 -10.13
CA GLN A 404 11.20 -28.98 -11.44
C GLN A 404 12.25 -29.46 -12.44
N ALA A 405 13.51 -29.68 -12.01
CA ALA A 405 14.54 -30.28 -12.86
C ALA A 405 14.16 -31.70 -13.30
N GLU A 406 13.66 -32.54 -12.39
CA GLU A 406 13.18 -33.89 -12.72
C GLU A 406 11.99 -33.87 -13.68
N ALA A 407 11.04 -32.94 -13.49
CA ALA A 407 9.89 -32.77 -14.38
C ALA A 407 10.32 -32.33 -15.78
N PHE A 408 11.14 -31.27 -15.88
CA PHE A 408 11.69 -30.79 -17.14
C PHE A 408 12.53 -31.87 -17.83
N GLN A 409 13.40 -32.58 -17.11
CA GLN A 409 14.22 -33.66 -17.68
C GLN A 409 13.36 -34.79 -18.23
N ARG A 410 12.29 -35.19 -17.52
CA ARG A 410 11.34 -36.22 -17.98
C ARG A 410 10.60 -35.80 -19.25
N TRP A 411 10.28 -34.52 -19.39
CA TRP A 411 9.59 -33.96 -20.56
C TRP A 411 10.50 -33.70 -21.76
N LEU A 412 11.73 -33.23 -21.52
CA LEU A 412 12.66 -32.75 -22.54
C LEU A 412 13.60 -33.84 -23.08
N LEU A 413 13.98 -34.83 -22.26
CA LEU A 413 14.85 -35.92 -22.71
C LEU A 413 14.27 -36.71 -23.91
N PRO A 414 12.95 -37.03 -23.97
CA PRO A 414 12.33 -37.66 -25.14
C PRO A 414 12.22 -36.74 -26.37
N LEU A 415 12.64 -35.48 -26.26
CA LEU A 415 12.71 -34.48 -27.34
C LEU A 415 14.17 -34.17 -27.72
N GLY A 416 15.14 -34.92 -27.18
CA GLY A 416 16.58 -34.72 -27.42
C GLY A 416 17.21 -33.58 -26.63
N ARG A 417 16.51 -33.04 -25.62
CA ARG A 417 16.92 -31.87 -24.83
C ARG A 417 17.22 -32.24 -23.37
N ARG A 418 18.11 -31.52 -22.70
CA ARG A 418 18.60 -31.84 -21.34
C ARG A 418 18.28 -30.75 -20.33
N ALA A 419 17.82 -31.17 -19.16
CA ALA A 419 17.66 -30.32 -17.98
C ALA A 419 18.46 -30.88 -16.78
N ARG A 420 19.02 -30.00 -15.94
CA ARG A 420 19.70 -30.37 -14.69
C ARG A 420 19.34 -29.42 -13.55
N ALA A 421 19.45 -29.92 -12.32
CA ALA A 421 19.40 -29.10 -11.11
C ALA A 421 20.79 -28.57 -10.72
N LEU A 422 20.84 -27.34 -10.21
CA LEU A 422 21.99 -26.75 -9.51
C LEU A 422 21.51 -26.14 -8.20
N VAL A 423 21.85 -26.81 -7.10
CA VAL A 423 21.50 -26.43 -5.73
C VAL A 423 22.74 -26.45 -4.84
N GLY A 424 22.66 -25.93 -3.61
CA GLY A 424 23.82 -25.87 -2.70
C GLY A 424 24.41 -27.26 -2.43
N ARG A 425 23.54 -28.28 -2.37
CA ARG A 425 23.89 -29.70 -2.18
C ARG A 425 24.55 -30.38 -3.39
N THR A 426 24.52 -29.79 -4.58
CA THR A 426 25.13 -30.39 -5.79
C THR A 426 26.64 -30.53 -5.60
N GLY A 427 27.15 -31.76 -5.66
CA GLY A 427 28.55 -32.08 -5.39
C GLY A 427 29.52 -31.39 -6.34
N ALA A 428 30.74 -31.09 -5.88
CA ALA A 428 31.69 -30.26 -6.63
C ALA A 428 32.00 -30.77 -8.05
N ALA A 429 32.13 -32.09 -8.23
CA ALA A 429 32.37 -32.72 -9.54
C ALA A 429 31.15 -32.60 -10.47
N GLU A 430 29.94 -32.84 -9.95
CA GLU A 430 28.69 -32.71 -10.71
C GLU A 430 28.43 -31.25 -11.10
N ARG A 431 28.65 -30.31 -10.17
CA ARG A 431 28.58 -28.86 -10.41
C ARG A 431 29.53 -28.44 -11.53
N LYS A 432 30.81 -28.87 -11.47
CA LYS A 432 31.79 -28.56 -12.51
C LYS A 432 31.35 -29.10 -13.89
N THR A 433 30.84 -30.33 -13.94
CA THR A 433 30.31 -30.93 -15.17
C THR A 433 29.11 -30.15 -15.70
N ALA A 434 28.12 -29.83 -14.86
CA ALA A 434 26.93 -29.09 -15.27
C ALA A 434 27.25 -27.68 -15.80
N LEU A 435 28.20 -26.98 -15.19
CA LEU A 435 28.67 -25.67 -15.64
C LEU A 435 29.43 -25.74 -16.97
N SER A 436 30.27 -26.77 -17.17
CA SER A 436 30.95 -27.01 -18.45
C SER A 436 29.92 -27.30 -19.55
N GLU A 437 28.96 -28.20 -19.29
CA GLU A 437 27.86 -28.49 -20.23
C GLU A 437 27.03 -27.24 -20.56
N LEU A 438 26.84 -26.33 -19.60
CA LEU A 438 26.12 -25.07 -19.81
C LEU A 438 26.89 -24.08 -20.68
N ALA A 439 28.16 -23.83 -20.37
CA ALA A 439 29.03 -22.91 -21.10
C ALA A 439 29.34 -23.41 -22.54
N GLU A 440 29.37 -24.72 -22.74
CA GLU A 440 29.52 -25.34 -24.06
C GLU A 440 28.19 -25.37 -24.86
N GLY A 441 27.04 -25.17 -24.21
CA GLY A 441 25.71 -25.29 -24.84
C GLY A 441 25.23 -26.74 -25.02
N ARG A 442 25.78 -27.71 -24.28
CA ARG A 442 25.33 -29.11 -24.22
C ARG A 442 24.20 -29.35 -23.19
N LEU A 443 23.92 -28.37 -22.34
CA LEU A 443 22.81 -28.34 -21.40
C LEU A 443 21.82 -27.25 -21.81
N ASP A 444 20.58 -27.65 -22.12
CA ASP A 444 19.54 -26.73 -22.64
C ASP A 444 18.84 -25.94 -21.53
N VAL A 445 18.55 -26.58 -20.40
CA VAL A 445 17.83 -25.99 -19.27
C VAL A 445 18.59 -26.19 -17.96
N LEU A 446 18.81 -25.09 -17.21
CA LEU A 446 19.36 -25.14 -15.86
C LEU A 446 18.31 -24.68 -14.85
N VAL A 447 18.02 -25.55 -13.88
CA VAL A 447 17.06 -25.29 -12.80
C VAL A 447 17.81 -25.11 -11.48
N GLY A 448 17.49 -24.09 -10.69
CA GLY A 448 18.23 -23.82 -9.46
C GLY A 448 17.56 -22.80 -8.54
N THR A 449 18.24 -22.44 -7.46
CA THR A 449 17.82 -21.38 -6.53
C THR A 449 18.55 -20.06 -6.83
N HIS A 450 18.74 -19.18 -5.84
CA HIS A 450 19.59 -17.99 -5.97
C HIS A 450 21.02 -18.30 -6.44
N ALA A 451 21.49 -19.55 -6.34
CA ALA A 451 22.77 -19.99 -6.89
C ALA A 451 22.91 -19.74 -8.41
N LEU A 452 21.81 -19.60 -9.16
CA LEU A 452 21.83 -19.21 -10.58
C LEU A 452 22.31 -17.76 -10.79
N LEU A 453 22.21 -16.90 -9.77
CA LEU A 453 22.58 -15.49 -9.82
C LEU A 453 24.09 -15.26 -9.68
N GLU A 454 24.83 -16.25 -9.17
CA GLU A 454 26.26 -16.14 -8.83
C GLU A 454 27.15 -16.04 -10.09
N ASP A 455 28.16 -15.18 -10.07
CA ASP A 455 28.95 -14.81 -11.27
C ASP A 455 29.62 -16.00 -12.00
N TRP A 456 29.86 -17.11 -11.29
CA TRP A 456 30.43 -18.34 -11.85
C TRP A 456 29.45 -19.20 -12.68
N VAL A 457 28.17 -18.83 -12.76
CA VAL A 457 27.19 -19.47 -13.67
C VAL A 457 27.09 -18.68 -14.97
N GLY A 458 27.82 -19.12 -16.00
CA GLY A 458 27.81 -18.55 -17.35
C GLY A 458 27.09 -19.45 -18.37
N PHE A 459 26.17 -18.86 -19.14
CA PHE A 459 25.45 -19.52 -20.23
C PHE A 459 26.12 -19.24 -21.57
N ARG A 460 26.00 -20.15 -22.53
CA ARG A 460 26.45 -19.91 -23.92
C ARG A 460 25.50 -18.97 -24.67
N ARG A 461 24.19 -19.11 -24.45
CA ARG A 461 23.14 -18.33 -25.13
C ARG A 461 21.84 -18.34 -24.33
N LEU A 462 21.82 -17.67 -23.18
CA LEU A 462 20.62 -17.54 -22.36
C LEU A 462 19.57 -16.68 -23.11
N GLY A 463 18.42 -17.27 -23.44
CA GLY A 463 17.33 -16.55 -24.12
C GLY A 463 16.11 -16.31 -23.23
N LEU A 464 15.82 -17.22 -22.29
CA LEU A 464 14.66 -17.12 -21.41
C LEU A 464 15.04 -17.43 -19.96
N VAL A 465 14.54 -16.60 -19.04
CA VAL A 465 14.59 -16.81 -17.61
C VAL A 465 13.17 -16.97 -17.08
N ILE A 466 12.94 -18.03 -16.31
CA ILE A 466 11.67 -18.33 -15.65
C ILE A 466 11.88 -18.25 -14.14
N VAL A 467 11.01 -17.56 -13.42
CA VAL A 467 11.10 -17.40 -11.95
C VAL A 467 9.80 -17.88 -11.31
N ASP A 468 9.86 -18.90 -10.46
CA ASP A 468 8.72 -19.44 -9.70
C ASP A 468 8.65 -18.78 -8.30
N GLU A 469 7.45 -18.37 -7.89
CA GLU A 469 7.11 -17.67 -6.64
C GLU A 469 7.99 -16.46 -6.25
N GLN A 470 7.64 -15.31 -6.83
CA GLN A 470 8.36 -14.03 -6.73
C GLN A 470 8.67 -13.52 -5.30
N HIS A 471 7.91 -13.90 -4.27
CA HIS A 471 7.91 -13.22 -2.95
C HIS A 471 9.25 -13.20 -2.19
N ARG A 472 10.25 -13.99 -2.59
CA ARG A 472 11.61 -14.01 -2.00
C ARG A 472 12.68 -13.38 -2.90
N PHE A 473 12.34 -12.94 -4.10
CA PHE A 473 13.28 -12.54 -5.14
C PHE A 473 13.07 -11.08 -5.58
N GLY A 474 13.87 -10.19 -4.99
CA GLY A 474 13.74 -8.75 -5.17
C GLY A 474 14.14 -8.24 -6.56
N VAL A 475 13.75 -7.00 -6.87
CA VAL A 475 13.99 -6.32 -8.16
C VAL A 475 15.46 -6.36 -8.57
N LEU A 476 16.38 -6.12 -7.63
CA LEU A 476 17.84 -6.10 -7.83
C LEU A 476 18.41 -7.44 -8.33
N GLN A 477 17.82 -8.58 -7.94
CA GLN A 477 18.30 -9.90 -8.36
C GLN A 477 17.96 -10.20 -9.83
N ARG A 478 16.89 -9.59 -10.36
CA ARG A 478 16.53 -9.67 -11.78
C ARG A 478 17.57 -8.97 -12.67
N GLY A 479 18.17 -7.88 -12.19
CA GLY A 479 19.25 -7.17 -12.89
C GLY A 479 20.49 -8.05 -13.14
N ARG A 480 20.89 -8.90 -12.18
CA ARG A 480 22.03 -9.81 -12.37
C ARG A 480 21.79 -10.91 -13.41
N LEU A 481 20.54 -11.37 -13.55
CA LEU A 481 20.18 -12.31 -14.63
C LEU A 481 20.22 -11.66 -16.01
N ARG A 482 19.92 -10.36 -16.11
CA ARG A 482 20.10 -9.57 -17.35
C ARG A 482 21.56 -9.36 -17.74
N GLN A 483 22.49 -9.39 -16.79
CA GLN A 483 23.93 -9.29 -17.07
C GLN A 483 24.57 -10.61 -17.56
N LYS A 484 23.81 -11.73 -17.53
CA LYS A 484 24.29 -13.08 -17.90
C LYS A 484 23.94 -13.51 -19.33
N GLY A 485 23.30 -12.64 -20.09
CA GLY A 485 22.98 -12.80 -21.51
C GLY A 485 22.55 -11.45 -22.08
N GLU A 486 22.51 -11.32 -23.39
CA GLU A 486 22.05 -10.08 -24.04
C GLU A 486 20.52 -9.96 -23.90
N TRP A 487 20.08 -9.29 -22.82
CA TRP A 487 18.67 -9.04 -22.46
C TRP A 487 17.73 -10.25 -22.64
N PRO A 488 17.92 -11.34 -21.87
CA PRO A 488 17.03 -12.49 -21.96
C PRO A 488 15.59 -12.14 -21.57
N HIS A 489 14.65 -12.76 -22.26
CA HIS A 489 13.22 -12.72 -21.95
C HIS A 489 12.98 -13.24 -20.52
N CYS A 490 12.02 -12.65 -19.80
CA CYS A 490 11.75 -12.93 -18.39
C CYS A 490 10.27 -13.25 -18.17
N LEU A 491 10.01 -14.47 -17.66
CA LEU A 491 8.70 -14.96 -17.26
C LEU A 491 8.68 -15.20 -15.74
N VAL A 492 8.04 -14.31 -14.99
CA VAL A 492 7.81 -14.47 -13.56
C VAL A 492 6.48 -15.19 -13.35
N MET A 493 6.42 -16.11 -12.38
CA MET A 493 5.21 -16.81 -11.99
C MET A 493 4.83 -16.47 -10.55
N SER A 494 3.52 -16.40 -10.29
CA SER A 494 2.99 -16.33 -8.93
C SER A 494 1.78 -17.24 -8.76
N ALA A 495 1.75 -18.00 -7.67
CA ALA A 495 0.60 -18.73 -7.17
C ALA A 495 -0.18 -17.97 -6.10
N THR A 496 0.31 -16.82 -5.61
CA THR A 496 -0.57 -15.89 -4.88
C THR A 496 -1.50 -15.18 -5.87
N PRO A 497 -2.82 -15.35 -5.72
CA PRO A 497 -3.75 -14.43 -6.33
C PRO A 497 -3.61 -13.11 -5.58
N ILE A 498 -3.18 -12.09 -6.31
CA ILE A 498 -3.21 -10.70 -5.87
C ILE A 498 -4.21 -10.02 -6.82
N PRO A 499 -5.14 -9.20 -6.33
CA PRO A 499 -6.13 -8.54 -7.18
C PRO A 499 -5.48 -7.80 -8.34
N ARG A 500 -6.09 -7.87 -9.53
CA ARG A 500 -5.46 -7.43 -10.78
C ARG A 500 -4.95 -5.98 -10.73
N THR A 501 -5.72 -5.10 -10.10
CA THR A 501 -5.40 -3.68 -9.85
C THR A 501 -4.13 -3.51 -9.02
N LEU A 502 -3.97 -4.32 -7.97
CA LEU A 502 -2.76 -4.37 -7.16
C LEU A 502 -1.59 -4.98 -7.92
N SER A 503 -1.75 -6.14 -8.58
CA SER A 503 -0.67 -6.77 -9.36
C SER A 503 -0.06 -5.81 -10.41
N LEU A 504 -0.90 -5.05 -11.11
CA LEU A 504 -0.48 -4.04 -12.10
C LEU A 504 0.18 -2.79 -11.50
N THR A 505 0.09 -2.60 -10.19
CA THR A 505 0.73 -1.47 -9.48
C THR A 505 2.00 -1.95 -8.78
N LEU A 506 1.89 -3.03 -8.00
CA LEU A 506 2.98 -3.65 -7.24
C LEU A 506 4.10 -4.16 -8.16
N TYR A 507 3.71 -4.66 -9.34
CA TYR A 507 4.61 -5.19 -10.37
C TYR A 507 4.36 -4.49 -11.70
N GLY A 508 4.13 -3.17 -11.66
CA GLY A 508 3.79 -2.38 -12.84
C GLY A 508 4.89 -2.27 -13.90
N ASP A 509 6.10 -2.79 -13.62
CA ASP A 509 7.15 -3.00 -14.61
C ASP A 509 6.97 -4.29 -15.43
N LEU A 510 6.00 -5.14 -15.07
CA LEU A 510 5.67 -6.41 -15.71
C LEU A 510 4.36 -6.29 -16.54
N ASP A 511 4.25 -7.08 -17.60
CA ASP A 511 2.98 -7.34 -18.30
C ASP A 511 2.26 -8.53 -17.66
N LEU A 512 0.93 -8.45 -17.51
CA LEU A 512 0.17 -9.38 -16.67
C LEU A 512 -0.67 -10.35 -17.50
N SER A 513 -0.33 -11.65 -17.43
CA SER A 513 -1.15 -12.75 -17.92
C SER A 513 -1.88 -13.43 -16.76
N LEU A 514 -3.21 -13.54 -16.85
CA LEU A 514 -4.04 -14.20 -15.85
C LEU A 514 -4.50 -15.59 -16.32
N LEU A 515 -4.23 -16.62 -15.50
CA LEU A 515 -4.82 -17.96 -15.58
C LEU A 515 -5.89 -18.13 -14.49
N THR A 516 -7.14 -17.89 -14.86
CA THR A 516 -8.32 -18.00 -13.99
C THR A 516 -8.98 -19.38 -14.03
N GLU A 517 -8.67 -20.19 -15.05
CA GLU A 517 -9.24 -21.52 -15.27
C GLU A 517 -8.43 -22.61 -14.55
N MET A 518 -9.13 -23.67 -14.16
CA MET A 518 -8.54 -24.89 -13.59
C MET A 518 -8.54 -25.99 -14.66
N PRO A 519 -7.49 -26.83 -14.73
CA PRO A 519 -7.44 -27.94 -15.68
C PRO A 519 -8.63 -28.90 -15.53
N PRO A 520 -9.16 -29.46 -16.64
CA PRO A 520 -10.28 -30.39 -16.60
C PRO A 520 -9.96 -31.62 -15.74
N GLY A 521 -10.96 -32.07 -14.98
CA GLY A 521 -10.84 -33.21 -14.05
C GLY A 521 -10.45 -32.83 -12.62
N ARG A 522 -10.00 -31.60 -12.35
CA ARG A 522 -9.69 -31.15 -10.98
C ARG A 522 -10.90 -30.51 -10.31
N LYS A 523 -11.36 -31.10 -9.21
CA LYS A 523 -12.41 -30.53 -8.34
C LYS A 523 -11.78 -29.68 -7.23
N PRO A 524 -12.32 -28.50 -6.90
CA PRO A 524 -11.85 -27.72 -5.75
C PRO A 524 -12.16 -28.44 -4.43
N PRO A 525 -11.28 -28.38 -3.41
CA PRO A 525 -11.53 -29.00 -2.11
C PRO A 525 -12.74 -28.40 -1.40
N LYS A 526 -13.62 -29.27 -0.88
CA LYS A 526 -14.76 -28.89 -0.04
C LYS A 526 -14.24 -28.27 1.25
N SER A 527 -14.43 -26.97 1.41
CA SER A 527 -13.88 -26.18 2.50
C SER A 527 -14.90 -26.02 3.62
N HIS A 528 -14.52 -26.33 4.86
CA HIS A 528 -15.43 -26.32 6.01
C HIS A 528 -14.77 -25.71 7.25
N LEU A 529 -15.47 -24.79 7.92
CA LEU A 529 -15.12 -24.28 9.24
C LEU A 529 -15.66 -25.24 10.32
N VAL A 530 -14.76 -25.98 10.96
CA VAL A 530 -15.09 -26.97 11.99
C VAL A 530 -15.18 -26.27 13.36
N PRO A 531 -16.36 -26.18 14.00
CA PRO A 531 -16.47 -25.64 15.35
C PRO A 531 -15.94 -26.64 16.39
N PRO A 532 -15.52 -26.17 17.60
CA PRO A 532 -14.97 -27.03 18.65
C PRO A 532 -15.80 -28.28 18.97
N GLY A 533 -17.13 -28.15 19.01
CA GLY A 533 -18.05 -29.26 19.29
C GLY A 533 -18.12 -30.35 18.21
N LYS A 534 -17.51 -30.15 17.02
CA LYS A 534 -17.40 -31.16 15.95
C LYS A 534 -15.97 -31.66 15.72
N ARG A 535 -15.04 -31.35 16.64
CA ARG A 535 -13.63 -31.77 16.50
C ARG A 535 -13.47 -33.29 16.51
N GLU A 536 -14.26 -33.99 17.32
CA GLU A 536 -14.24 -35.46 17.38
C GLU A 536 -14.68 -36.11 16.06
N ASP A 537 -15.76 -35.62 15.45
CA ASP A 537 -16.23 -36.07 14.14
C ASP A 537 -15.17 -35.85 13.06
N MET A 538 -14.49 -34.70 13.10
CA MET A 538 -13.39 -34.36 12.20
C MET A 538 -12.21 -35.33 12.34
N LEU A 539 -11.78 -35.63 13.58
CA LEU A 539 -10.68 -36.57 13.83
C LEU A 539 -11.02 -37.98 13.35
N ARG A 540 -12.27 -38.44 13.56
CA ARG A 540 -12.75 -39.73 13.06
C ARG A 540 -12.74 -39.81 11.53
N PHE A 541 -13.27 -38.79 10.86
CA PHE A 541 -13.27 -38.69 9.40
C PHE A 541 -11.85 -38.71 8.80
N VAL A 542 -10.90 -38.00 9.42
CA VAL A 542 -9.49 -38.03 8.99
C VAL A 542 -8.87 -39.41 9.17
N ALA A 543 -9.16 -40.09 10.28
CA ALA A 543 -8.64 -41.43 10.53
C ALA A 543 -9.22 -42.49 9.57
N GLU A 544 -10.53 -42.43 9.27
CA GLU A 544 -11.17 -43.27 8.25
C GLU A 544 -10.57 -43.05 6.85
N THR A 545 -10.26 -41.79 6.52
CA THR A 545 -9.57 -41.42 5.26
C THR A 545 -8.17 -42.06 5.19
N CYS A 546 -7.38 -41.95 6.26
CA CYS A 546 -6.07 -42.60 6.34
C CYS A 546 -6.17 -44.15 6.22
N ARG A 547 -7.20 -44.77 6.79
CA ARG A 547 -7.45 -46.23 6.68
C ARG A 547 -7.80 -46.69 5.26
N ARG A 548 -8.40 -45.82 4.44
CA ARG A 548 -8.66 -46.06 3.01
C ARG A 548 -7.40 -46.02 2.14
N GLY A 549 -6.23 -45.73 2.71
CA GLY A 549 -4.96 -45.63 1.97
C GLY A 549 -4.69 -44.25 1.37
N GLU A 550 -5.51 -43.25 1.68
CA GLU A 550 -5.30 -41.84 1.31
C GLU A 550 -4.34 -41.15 2.31
N ARG A 551 -4.07 -39.85 2.13
CA ARG A 551 -3.20 -39.05 3.01
C ARG A 551 -3.90 -37.84 3.62
N ALA A 552 -3.52 -37.54 4.85
CA ALA A 552 -3.99 -36.36 5.58
C ALA A 552 -2.84 -35.49 6.09
N PHE A 553 -3.00 -34.16 5.97
CA PHE A 553 -2.13 -33.16 6.59
C PHE A 553 -2.83 -32.51 7.80
N PHE A 554 -2.08 -32.25 8.87
CA PHE A 554 -2.43 -31.29 9.93
C PHE A 554 -1.43 -30.14 9.92
N ILE A 555 -1.90 -28.92 9.69
CA ILE A 555 -1.07 -27.72 9.58
C ILE A 555 -1.28 -26.82 10.80
N TYR A 556 -0.16 -26.44 11.42
CA TYR A 556 -0.09 -25.50 12.55
C TYR A 556 0.55 -24.18 12.13
N PRO A 557 0.05 -23.03 12.63
CA PRO A 557 0.68 -21.74 12.40
C PRO A 557 2.03 -21.65 13.13
N LEU A 558 2.92 -20.82 12.61
CA LEU A 558 4.07 -20.31 13.35
C LEU A 558 3.70 -18.94 13.95
N VAL A 559 4.19 -18.63 15.15
CA VAL A 559 4.09 -17.31 15.76
C VAL A 559 5.47 -16.67 15.75
N GLU A 560 5.62 -15.56 15.05
CA GLU A 560 6.91 -14.88 14.81
C GLU A 560 7.67 -14.53 16.11
N GLU A 561 6.95 -14.34 17.21
CA GLU A 561 7.51 -14.02 18.53
C GLU A 561 7.99 -15.26 19.32
N SER A 562 7.69 -16.50 18.91
CA SER A 562 7.92 -17.68 19.76
C SER A 562 7.98 -19.05 19.04
N GLU A 563 8.90 -19.22 18.08
CA GLU A 563 9.17 -20.51 17.40
C GLU A 563 9.39 -21.72 18.35
N GLN A 564 9.81 -21.50 19.60
CA GLN A 564 9.97 -22.59 20.60
C GLN A 564 8.64 -23.13 21.14
N ILE A 565 7.57 -22.33 21.08
CA ILE A 565 6.22 -22.73 21.51
C ILE A 565 5.56 -23.52 20.39
N ASP A 566 5.59 -23.03 19.14
CA ASP A 566 4.98 -23.70 17.98
C ASP A 566 5.52 -25.13 17.76
N LEU A 567 6.82 -25.32 18.02
CA LEU A 567 7.48 -26.62 17.92
C LEU A 567 7.01 -27.59 19.02
N LYS A 568 6.70 -27.08 20.22
CA LYS A 568 6.03 -27.87 21.27
C LYS A 568 4.61 -28.20 20.86
N ASP A 569 3.84 -27.25 20.33
CA ASP A 569 2.44 -27.47 19.96
C ASP A 569 2.28 -28.53 18.86
N ALA A 570 3.10 -28.47 17.80
CA ALA A 570 3.11 -29.49 16.75
C ALA A 570 3.56 -30.89 17.27
N THR A 571 4.55 -30.93 18.17
CA THR A 571 5.02 -32.19 18.78
C THR A 571 4.00 -32.79 19.75
N ASN A 572 3.40 -31.95 20.59
CA ASN A 572 2.35 -32.31 21.53
C ASN A 572 1.11 -32.83 20.79
N MET A 573 0.74 -32.22 19.65
CA MET A 573 -0.35 -32.75 18.84
C MET A 573 0.00 -34.07 18.16
N ALA A 574 1.22 -34.24 17.63
CA ALA A 574 1.63 -35.53 17.06
C ALA A 574 1.56 -36.67 18.10
N ALA A 575 1.93 -36.39 19.36
CA ALA A 575 1.73 -37.31 20.48
C ALA A 575 0.24 -37.51 20.82
N THR A 576 -0.55 -36.42 20.89
CA THR A 576 -1.99 -36.48 21.22
C THR A 576 -2.78 -37.28 20.19
N LEU A 577 -2.53 -37.07 18.89
CA LEU A 577 -3.09 -37.88 17.81
C LEU A 577 -2.60 -39.34 17.91
N GLY A 578 -1.33 -39.58 18.24
CA GLY A 578 -0.79 -40.93 18.44
C GLY A 578 -1.40 -41.69 19.63
N HIS A 579 -1.91 -40.97 20.63
CA HIS A 579 -2.66 -41.54 21.77
C HIS A 579 -4.18 -41.51 21.58
N HIS A 580 -4.69 -40.97 20.46
CA HIS A 580 -6.12 -40.86 20.19
C HIS A 580 -6.68 -42.19 19.67
N THR A 581 -7.75 -42.70 20.29
CA THR A 581 -8.39 -43.98 19.92
C THR A 581 -8.74 -44.04 18.42
N ALA A 582 -9.28 -42.95 17.87
CA ALA A 582 -9.59 -42.86 16.44
C ALA A 582 -8.38 -43.14 15.51
N PHE A 583 -7.15 -42.84 15.95
CA PHE A 583 -5.91 -43.00 15.18
C PHE A 583 -5.11 -44.27 15.54
N GLU A 584 -5.67 -45.18 16.33
CA GLU A 584 -5.05 -46.46 16.64
C GLU A 584 -4.68 -47.24 15.35
N GLY A 585 -3.43 -47.70 15.28
CA GLY A 585 -2.83 -48.34 14.11
C GLY A 585 -2.32 -47.40 13.00
N ILE A 586 -2.54 -46.08 13.10
CA ILE A 586 -2.18 -45.10 12.06
C ILE A 586 -0.82 -44.47 12.37
N ARG A 587 0.15 -44.61 11.45
CA ARG A 587 1.47 -43.99 11.61
C ARG A 587 1.43 -42.50 11.29
N ILE A 588 1.75 -41.67 12.28
CA ILE A 588 1.80 -40.21 12.19
C ILE A 588 3.26 -39.76 12.02
N GLY A 589 3.53 -38.95 11.00
CA GLY A 589 4.79 -38.24 10.84
C GLY A 589 4.73 -36.82 11.42
N LEU A 590 5.89 -36.26 11.76
CA LEU A 590 6.06 -34.88 12.19
C LEU A 590 7.07 -34.18 11.28
N LEU A 591 6.77 -32.95 10.82
CA LEU A 591 7.68 -32.12 10.04
C LEU A 591 7.70 -30.67 10.54
N HIS A 592 8.87 -30.16 10.95
CA HIS A 592 9.01 -28.78 11.42
C HIS A 592 10.25 -28.07 10.86
N GLY A 593 10.26 -26.73 10.94
CA GLY A 593 11.25 -25.86 10.29
C GLY A 593 12.70 -26.17 10.69
N ARG A 594 12.93 -26.56 11.94
CA ARG A 594 14.26 -26.85 12.50
C ARG A 594 14.84 -28.25 12.19
N MET A 595 14.08 -29.16 11.58
CA MET A 595 14.62 -30.47 11.17
C MET A 595 15.71 -30.31 10.10
N ARG A 596 16.71 -31.18 10.11
CA ARG A 596 17.77 -31.20 9.08
C ARG A 596 17.18 -31.57 7.72
N GLY A 597 17.84 -31.14 6.64
CA GLY A 597 17.36 -31.37 5.27
C GLY A 597 17.07 -32.84 4.98
N GLU A 598 18.01 -33.72 5.35
CA GLU A 598 17.88 -35.18 5.17
C GLU A 598 16.74 -35.79 5.98
N GLU A 599 16.49 -35.30 7.20
CA GLU A 599 15.38 -35.77 8.06
C GLU A 599 14.03 -35.39 7.45
N LYS A 600 13.89 -34.15 6.97
CA LYS A 600 12.70 -33.69 6.22
C LYS A 600 12.47 -34.54 4.97
N ASP A 601 13.52 -34.76 4.19
CA ASP A 601 13.45 -35.54 2.96
C ASP A 601 13.04 -37.00 3.24
N GLN A 602 13.52 -37.61 4.33
CA GLN A 602 13.09 -38.94 4.76
C GLN A 602 11.63 -38.99 5.22
N VAL A 603 11.16 -38.03 6.03
CA VAL A 603 9.75 -37.95 6.44
C VAL A 603 8.85 -37.76 5.22
N MET A 604 9.24 -36.91 4.28
CA MET A 604 8.45 -36.67 3.08
C MET A 604 8.39 -37.87 2.12
N ARG A 605 9.47 -38.66 2.01
CA ARG A 605 9.44 -39.95 1.29
C ARG A 605 8.45 -40.91 1.98
N ARG A 606 8.57 -41.12 3.29
CA ARG A 606 7.65 -41.99 4.06
C ARG A 606 6.18 -41.59 3.92
N PHE A 607 5.88 -40.29 3.82
CA PHE A 607 4.53 -39.79 3.60
C PHE A 607 4.03 -40.07 2.17
N ARG A 608 4.83 -39.76 1.15
CA ARG A 608 4.54 -40.06 -0.26
C ARG A 608 4.30 -41.57 -0.46
N ASP A 609 5.22 -42.39 0.02
CA ASP A 609 5.22 -43.85 -0.12
C ASP A 609 4.17 -44.55 0.77
N GLY A 610 3.45 -43.81 1.62
CA GLY A 610 2.36 -44.33 2.46
C GLY A 610 2.75 -45.05 3.73
N THR A 611 4.04 -45.02 4.09
CA THR A 611 4.51 -45.51 5.39
C THR A 611 3.92 -44.70 6.55
N THR A 612 3.75 -43.39 6.37
CA THR A 612 3.08 -42.48 7.32
C THR A 612 1.89 -41.81 6.63
N PRO A 613 0.65 -42.32 6.76
CA PRO A 613 -0.51 -41.73 6.08
C PRO A 613 -0.96 -40.36 6.61
N CYS A 614 -0.61 -40.02 7.86
CA CYS A 614 -0.90 -38.73 8.48
C CYS A 614 0.41 -37.94 8.70
N LEU A 615 0.44 -36.65 8.38
CA LEU A 615 1.58 -35.76 8.65
C LEU A 615 1.13 -34.52 9.42
N VAL A 616 1.68 -34.33 10.62
CA VAL A 616 1.59 -33.09 11.39
C VAL A 616 2.75 -32.18 10.98
N SER A 617 2.48 -30.93 10.65
CA SER A 617 3.51 -29.97 10.28
C SER A 617 3.17 -28.52 10.64
N THR A 618 4.20 -27.69 10.73
CA THR A 618 4.07 -26.23 10.76
C THR A 618 3.94 -25.69 9.33
N THR A 619 3.97 -24.38 9.11
CA THR A 619 3.81 -23.73 7.79
C THR A 619 4.86 -24.12 6.73
N VAL A 620 5.84 -24.95 7.06
CA VAL A 620 6.85 -25.51 6.13
C VAL A 620 6.22 -26.22 4.92
N VAL A 621 4.97 -26.70 5.03
CA VAL A 621 4.21 -27.31 3.91
C VAL A 621 3.84 -26.30 2.80
N GLU A 622 4.06 -24.99 3.00
CA GLU A 622 4.11 -24.02 1.89
C GLU A 622 5.10 -24.47 0.79
N VAL A 623 6.16 -25.19 1.16
CA VAL A 623 7.22 -25.64 0.24
C VAL A 623 6.84 -26.92 -0.50
N GLY A 624 6.08 -26.75 -1.57
CA GLY A 624 6.26 -27.50 -2.83
C GLY A 624 5.82 -28.97 -2.87
N VAL A 625 5.44 -29.60 -1.77
CA VAL A 625 5.10 -31.03 -1.78
C VAL A 625 3.90 -31.34 -2.69
N ASP A 626 4.13 -32.27 -3.62
CA ASP A 626 3.10 -32.87 -4.47
C ASP A 626 2.84 -34.32 -4.03
N VAL A 627 1.62 -34.60 -3.56
CA VAL A 627 1.12 -35.95 -3.24
C VAL A 627 -0.32 -36.06 -3.77
N PRO A 628 -0.55 -36.74 -4.90
CA PRO A 628 -1.88 -36.90 -5.49
C PRO A 628 -2.91 -37.52 -4.55
N GLU A 629 -2.46 -38.42 -3.66
CA GLU A 629 -3.24 -39.17 -2.67
C GLU A 629 -3.60 -38.34 -1.43
N ALA A 630 -3.14 -37.08 -1.34
CA ALA A 630 -3.54 -36.16 -0.27
C ALA A 630 -4.92 -35.57 -0.55
N THR A 631 -5.93 -36.17 0.08
CA THR A 631 -7.35 -35.81 -0.07
C THR A 631 -7.86 -34.94 1.09
N VAL A 632 -7.20 -34.93 2.25
CA VAL A 632 -7.62 -34.14 3.41
C VAL A 632 -6.49 -33.26 3.96
N MET A 633 -6.81 -32.01 4.28
CA MET A 633 -5.97 -31.14 5.09
C MET A 633 -6.78 -30.49 6.19
N VAL A 634 -6.28 -30.58 7.41
CA VAL A 634 -6.75 -29.85 8.58
C VAL A 634 -5.80 -28.67 8.82
N VAL A 635 -6.33 -27.47 8.99
CA VAL A 635 -5.59 -26.31 9.50
C VAL A 635 -6.12 -25.98 10.88
N GLU A 636 -5.25 -26.10 11.88
CA GLU A 636 -5.53 -25.74 13.27
C GLU A 636 -5.19 -24.26 13.48
N HIS A 637 -5.94 -23.58 14.35
CA HIS A 637 -5.82 -22.12 14.55
C HIS A 637 -5.83 -21.29 13.24
N PRO A 638 -6.82 -21.51 12.34
CA PRO A 638 -6.90 -20.86 11.03
C PRO A 638 -7.02 -19.33 11.13
N GLU A 639 -7.49 -18.78 12.26
CA GLU A 639 -7.54 -17.35 12.53
C GLU A 639 -6.17 -16.66 12.47
N ARG A 640 -5.08 -17.39 12.72
CA ARG A 640 -3.71 -16.86 12.72
C ARG A 640 -3.09 -16.74 11.32
N PHE A 641 -3.72 -17.30 10.29
CA PHE A 641 -3.22 -17.27 8.91
C PHE A 641 -3.88 -16.17 8.05
N GLY A 642 -3.16 -15.65 7.04
CA GLY A 642 -3.76 -14.92 5.92
C GLY A 642 -4.76 -15.79 5.13
N LEU A 643 -5.84 -15.22 4.56
CA LEU A 643 -6.69 -16.05 3.66
C LEU A 643 -5.89 -16.45 2.43
N SER A 644 -4.99 -15.57 1.96
CA SER A 644 -4.04 -15.87 0.90
C SER A 644 -3.11 -17.06 1.22
N GLN A 645 -2.73 -17.27 2.49
CA GLN A 645 -1.95 -18.45 2.93
C GLN A 645 -2.83 -19.69 3.04
N LEU A 646 -4.01 -19.58 3.66
CA LEU A 646 -4.98 -20.68 3.76
C LEU A 646 -5.43 -21.17 2.37
N HIS A 647 -5.58 -20.26 1.41
CA HIS A 647 -5.88 -20.59 0.02
C HIS A 647 -4.73 -21.35 -0.65
N GLN A 648 -3.47 -20.94 -0.42
CA GLN A 648 -2.31 -21.69 -0.91
C GLN A 648 -2.24 -23.11 -0.32
N LEU A 649 -2.48 -23.25 0.98
CA LEU A 649 -2.56 -24.54 1.68
C LEU A 649 -3.70 -25.41 1.11
N ARG A 650 -4.91 -24.85 0.95
CA ARG A 650 -6.05 -25.50 0.27
C ARG A 650 -5.66 -26.03 -1.12
N GLY A 651 -4.92 -25.23 -1.90
CA GLY A 651 -4.42 -25.60 -3.22
C GLY A 651 -3.41 -26.76 -3.26
N ARG A 652 -2.86 -27.21 -2.12
CA ARG A 652 -1.99 -28.40 -2.04
C ARG A 652 -2.75 -29.72 -2.03
N VAL A 653 -4.05 -29.72 -1.71
CA VAL A 653 -4.91 -30.90 -1.59
C VAL A 653 -5.66 -31.17 -2.90
N GLY A 654 -6.12 -32.40 -3.12
CA GLY A 654 -7.07 -32.72 -4.21
C GLY A 654 -6.44 -32.73 -5.60
N ARG A 655 -5.18 -33.19 -5.70
CA ARG A 655 -4.45 -33.23 -6.97
C ARG A 655 -4.77 -34.47 -7.82
N GLY A 656 -5.16 -35.59 -7.20
CA GLY A 656 -5.57 -36.82 -7.90
C GLY A 656 -7.00 -36.82 -8.50
N GLY A 657 -7.68 -35.67 -8.62
CA GLY A 657 -9.03 -35.56 -9.20
C GLY A 657 -10.20 -36.10 -8.36
N GLY A 658 -9.90 -36.88 -7.31
CA GLY A 658 -10.87 -37.34 -6.32
C GLY A 658 -11.50 -36.20 -5.50
N GLU A 659 -12.53 -36.53 -4.71
CA GLU A 659 -13.04 -35.57 -3.72
C GLU A 659 -11.99 -35.28 -2.66
N SER A 660 -11.92 -34.02 -2.21
CA SER A 660 -10.96 -33.56 -1.23
C SER A 660 -11.60 -32.55 -0.28
N HIS A 661 -11.06 -32.47 0.95
CA HIS A 661 -11.60 -31.67 2.03
C HIS A 661 -10.52 -30.78 2.66
N PHE A 662 -10.88 -29.52 2.90
CA PHE A 662 -10.06 -28.53 3.58
C PHE A 662 -10.79 -28.08 4.85
N LEU A 663 -10.28 -28.51 6.00
CA LEU A 663 -10.97 -28.44 7.29
C LEU A 663 -10.28 -27.40 8.18
N MET A 664 -10.95 -26.29 8.46
CA MET A 664 -10.44 -25.21 9.27
C MET A 664 -10.91 -25.42 10.72
N ALA A 665 -10.06 -25.96 11.59
CA ALA A 665 -10.38 -26.29 12.97
C ALA A 665 -10.35 -25.02 13.84
N ALA A 666 -11.53 -24.48 14.15
CA ALA A 666 -11.65 -23.23 14.88
C ALA A 666 -11.38 -23.42 16.40
N PRO A 667 -10.67 -22.48 17.06
CA PRO A 667 -10.50 -22.46 18.51
C PRO A 667 -11.82 -22.25 19.27
N GLY A 668 -11.77 -22.42 20.60
CA GLY A 668 -12.90 -22.24 21.51
C GLY A 668 -13.57 -20.87 21.45
N SER A 669 -12.83 -19.81 21.11
CA SER A 669 -13.32 -18.45 20.91
C SER A 669 -12.74 -17.85 19.63
N LEU A 670 -13.58 -17.17 18.85
CA LEU A 670 -13.22 -16.57 17.58
C LEU A 670 -13.98 -15.25 17.42
N SER A 671 -13.32 -14.17 16.99
CA SER A 671 -14.00 -12.87 16.78
C SER A 671 -14.97 -12.95 15.60
N GLN A 672 -15.97 -12.06 15.57
CA GLN A 672 -16.92 -11.98 14.45
C GLN A 672 -16.19 -11.74 13.12
N GLU A 673 -15.25 -10.79 13.10
CA GLU A 673 -14.40 -10.46 11.96
C GLU A 673 -13.58 -11.67 11.46
N ALA A 674 -12.91 -12.38 12.37
CA ALA A 674 -12.19 -13.60 12.00
C ALA A 674 -13.13 -14.69 11.45
N ARG A 675 -14.38 -14.76 11.93
CA ARG A 675 -15.37 -15.73 11.46
C ARG A 675 -15.85 -15.40 10.05
N GLU A 676 -16.12 -14.13 9.79
CA GLU A 676 -16.54 -13.63 8.48
C GLU A 676 -15.41 -13.82 7.46
N ARG A 677 -14.16 -13.52 7.85
CA ARG A 677 -12.95 -13.79 7.08
C ARG A 677 -12.81 -15.26 6.71
N LEU A 678 -12.86 -16.20 7.67
CA LEU A 678 -12.72 -17.63 7.37
C LEU A 678 -13.88 -18.19 6.51
N ARG A 679 -15.09 -17.64 6.65
CA ARG A 679 -16.25 -18.00 5.82
C ARG A 679 -16.09 -17.67 4.33
N VAL A 680 -15.19 -16.76 3.96
CA VAL A 680 -14.84 -16.51 2.55
C VAL A 680 -14.36 -17.81 1.89
N LEU A 681 -13.51 -18.59 2.56
CA LEU A 681 -12.97 -19.85 2.01
C LEU A 681 -14.00 -20.97 1.91
N GLU A 682 -15.07 -20.95 2.70
CA GLU A 682 -16.20 -21.89 2.54
C GLU A 682 -17.05 -21.59 1.30
N ARG A 683 -17.09 -20.33 0.86
CA ARG A 683 -17.95 -19.84 -0.23
C ARG A 683 -17.21 -19.71 -1.56
N GLU A 684 -15.97 -19.23 -1.52
CA GLU A 684 -15.19 -18.90 -2.70
C GLU A 684 -14.01 -19.87 -2.88
N SER A 685 -14.04 -20.59 -4.01
CA SER A 685 -12.98 -21.50 -4.44
C SER A 685 -11.88 -20.80 -5.24
N ASN A 686 -12.22 -19.72 -5.95
CA ASN A 686 -11.32 -18.96 -6.81
C ASN A 686 -10.39 -18.06 -5.98
N GLY A 687 -9.08 -18.25 -6.11
CA GLY A 687 -8.09 -17.50 -5.36
C GLY A 687 -8.15 -15.98 -5.54
N PHE A 688 -8.44 -15.47 -6.74
CA PHE A 688 -8.49 -14.02 -6.99
C PHE A 688 -9.60 -13.36 -6.19
N ARG A 689 -10.78 -13.99 -6.10
CA ARG A 689 -11.89 -13.52 -5.26
C ARG A 689 -11.58 -13.62 -3.77
N VAL A 690 -10.93 -14.70 -3.34
CA VAL A 690 -10.47 -14.84 -1.95
C VAL A 690 -9.52 -13.70 -1.58
N ALA A 691 -8.63 -13.30 -2.49
CA ALA A 691 -7.70 -12.20 -2.26
C ALA A 691 -8.39 -10.82 -2.28
N GLU A 692 -9.39 -10.59 -3.14
CA GLU A 692 -10.22 -9.38 -3.12
C GLU A 692 -11.00 -9.23 -1.81
N GLU A 693 -11.53 -10.32 -1.26
CA GLU A 693 -12.23 -10.31 0.03
C GLU A 693 -11.29 -10.27 1.25
N ASP A 694 -10.13 -10.94 1.25
CA ASP A 694 -9.08 -10.78 2.30
C ASP A 694 -8.61 -9.32 2.39
N LEU A 695 -8.43 -8.70 1.22
CA LEU A 695 -8.08 -7.29 1.06
C LEU A 695 -9.14 -6.35 1.64
N ARG A 696 -10.42 -6.59 1.28
CA ARG A 696 -11.57 -5.80 1.76
C ARG A 696 -11.75 -5.92 3.28
N LEU A 697 -11.55 -7.11 3.84
CA LEU A 697 -11.79 -7.38 5.26
C LEU A 697 -10.63 -6.91 6.16
N ARG A 698 -9.37 -7.05 5.73
CA ARG A 698 -8.19 -6.57 6.49
C ARG A 698 -7.98 -5.06 6.39
N GLY A 699 -8.43 -4.44 5.30
CA GLY A 699 -8.07 -3.07 4.97
C GLY A 699 -6.60 -2.92 4.54
N PRO A 700 -6.19 -1.68 4.19
CA PRO A 700 -4.95 -1.45 3.45
C PRO A 700 -3.64 -1.60 4.24
N GLY A 701 -3.69 -1.75 5.57
CA GLY A 701 -2.48 -1.73 6.41
C GLY A 701 -1.61 -2.99 6.35
N ASP A 702 -2.22 -4.17 6.25
CA ASP A 702 -1.54 -5.45 6.53
C ASP A 702 -0.83 -6.05 5.30
N LEU A 703 -1.39 -5.89 4.11
CA LEU A 703 -0.78 -6.42 2.87
C LEU A 703 0.50 -5.67 2.43
N LEU A 704 0.77 -4.53 3.07
CA LEU A 704 1.99 -3.74 2.92
C LEU A 704 2.94 -3.90 4.13
N GLY A 705 2.62 -4.82 5.06
CA GLY A 705 3.43 -5.15 6.24
C GLY A 705 4.83 -5.66 5.88
N THR A 706 5.79 -5.35 6.76
CA THR A 706 7.24 -5.61 6.58
C THR A 706 7.84 -5.16 5.24
N ALA A 707 7.69 -3.86 4.96
CA ALA A 707 8.60 -3.08 4.11
C ALA A 707 8.95 -3.74 2.76
N GLN A 708 7.94 -3.91 1.91
CA GLN A 708 8.16 -4.13 0.47
C GLN A 708 9.01 -2.97 -0.08
N HIS A 709 10.33 -3.21 -0.19
CA HIS A 709 11.29 -2.19 -0.60
C HIS A 709 10.98 -1.75 -2.03
N GLY A 710 10.51 -0.50 -2.16
CA GLY A 710 10.42 0.20 -3.44
C GLY A 710 9.03 0.64 -3.90
N LEU A 711 7.96 0.34 -3.16
CA LEU A 711 6.65 0.91 -3.48
C LEU A 711 6.54 2.35 -2.97
N PRO A 712 6.11 3.30 -3.81
CA PRO A 712 5.93 4.68 -3.37
C PRO A 712 4.78 4.79 -2.38
N LYS A 713 5.01 5.56 -1.32
CA LYS A 713 3.97 5.88 -0.33
C LYS A 713 3.03 6.93 -0.90
N PHE A 714 1.80 6.53 -1.16
CA PHE A 714 0.72 7.46 -1.50
C PHE A 714 0.37 8.33 -0.29
N ARG A 715 0.09 9.61 -0.52
CA ARG A 715 -0.33 10.57 0.51
C ARG A 715 -1.85 10.64 0.64
N VAL A 716 -2.58 10.36 -0.45
CA VAL A 716 -4.05 10.49 -0.54
C VAL A 716 -4.71 9.28 -1.21
N GLY A 717 -4.08 8.73 -2.25
CA GLY A 717 -4.59 7.57 -2.98
C GLY A 717 -4.50 6.29 -2.17
N ASP A 718 -5.58 5.51 -2.17
CA ASP A 718 -5.59 4.14 -1.66
C ASP A 718 -5.79 3.17 -2.84
N LEU A 719 -4.75 2.39 -3.18
CA LEU A 719 -4.80 1.39 -4.25
C LEU A 719 -5.93 0.35 -4.09
N ILE A 720 -6.44 0.23 -2.85
CA ILE A 720 -7.37 -0.78 -2.39
C ILE A 720 -8.77 -0.20 -2.31
N GLY A 721 -8.90 0.98 -1.69
CA GLY A 721 -10.14 1.75 -1.62
C GLY A 721 -10.59 2.37 -2.94
N ASP A 722 -9.65 2.66 -3.86
CA ASP A 722 -9.89 3.50 -5.04
C ASP A 722 -9.62 2.79 -6.40
N PRO A 723 -10.05 1.53 -6.63
CA PRO A 723 -9.71 0.77 -7.84
C PRO A 723 -10.21 1.45 -9.13
N GLU A 724 -11.35 2.15 -9.08
CA GLU A 724 -11.89 2.89 -10.21
C GLU A 724 -11.04 4.11 -10.59
N LEU A 725 -10.46 4.81 -9.61
CA LEU A 725 -9.55 5.93 -9.86
C LEU A 725 -8.25 5.44 -10.50
N LEU A 726 -7.72 4.30 -10.04
CA LEU A 726 -6.53 3.67 -10.62
C LEU A 726 -6.77 3.26 -12.08
N VAL A 727 -7.93 2.67 -12.41
CA VAL A 727 -8.30 2.34 -13.80
C VAL A 727 -8.44 3.60 -14.66
N ARG A 728 -9.08 4.66 -14.16
CA ARG A 728 -9.20 5.95 -14.86
C ARG A 728 -7.82 6.58 -15.09
N ALA A 729 -6.94 6.56 -14.09
CA ALA A 729 -5.58 7.10 -14.18
C ALA A 729 -4.71 6.32 -15.17
N ARG A 730 -4.88 5.00 -15.27
CA ARG A 730 -4.21 4.20 -16.30
C ARG A 730 -4.66 4.54 -17.71
N ALA A 731 -5.96 4.68 -17.94
CA ALA A 731 -6.48 5.08 -19.26
C ALA A 731 -5.95 6.46 -19.67
N ALA A 732 -5.90 7.42 -18.73
CA ALA A 732 -5.28 8.73 -18.95
C ALA A 732 -3.78 8.62 -19.25
N ALA A 733 -3.03 7.78 -18.54
CA ALA A 733 -1.60 7.57 -18.80
C ALA A 733 -1.34 7.02 -20.20
N GLN A 734 -2.16 6.07 -20.66
CA GLN A 734 -2.09 5.51 -22.00
C GLN A 734 -2.36 6.58 -23.07
N GLU A 735 -3.46 7.35 -22.95
CA GLU A 735 -3.78 8.40 -23.93
C GLU A 735 -2.71 9.51 -24.00
N ILE A 736 -2.13 9.89 -22.86
CA ILE A 736 -0.99 10.84 -22.84
C ILE A 736 0.21 10.25 -23.59
N LEU A 737 0.56 8.99 -23.34
CA LEU A 737 1.74 8.32 -23.91
C LEU A 737 1.58 7.83 -25.35
N GLU A 738 0.35 7.81 -25.88
CA GLU A 738 0.05 7.67 -27.30
C GLU A 738 0.34 8.97 -28.06
N ARG A 739 0.02 10.13 -27.46
CA ARG A 739 0.26 11.46 -28.07
C ARG A 739 1.70 11.94 -27.90
N ASP A 740 2.29 11.69 -26.74
CA ASP A 740 3.66 12.06 -26.39
C ASP A 740 4.35 10.90 -25.63
N PRO A 741 4.98 9.97 -26.37
CA PRO A 741 5.67 8.83 -25.78
C PRO A 741 6.77 9.15 -24.77
N THR A 742 7.21 10.42 -24.69
CA THR A 742 8.41 10.88 -23.97
C THR A 742 8.15 11.95 -22.91
N LEU A 743 6.92 12.47 -22.81
CA LEU A 743 6.55 13.64 -21.99
C LEU A 743 7.43 14.88 -22.26
N HIS A 744 7.72 15.15 -23.53
CA HIS A 744 8.52 16.31 -23.97
C HIS A 744 7.69 17.52 -24.43
N LEU A 745 6.40 17.35 -24.77
CA LEU A 745 5.52 18.44 -25.17
C LEU A 745 5.40 19.49 -24.05
N PRO A 746 5.24 20.79 -24.37
CA PRO A 746 5.16 21.85 -23.37
C PRO A 746 4.08 21.62 -22.31
N GLU A 747 2.93 21.07 -22.70
CA GLU A 747 1.81 20.74 -21.79
C GLU A 747 2.13 19.61 -20.80
N HIS A 748 3.05 18.71 -21.12
CA HIS A 748 3.45 17.59 -20.26
C HIS A 748 4.65 17.89 -19.36
N ARG A 749 5.34 19.03 -19.54
CA ARG A 749 6.48 19.41 -18.69
C ARG A 749 6.15 19.49 -17.20
N PRO A 750 5.00 20.06 -16.76
CA PRO A 750 4.62 20.07 -15.34
C PRO A 750 4.39 18.65 -14.80
N LEU A 751 3.80 17.76 -15.59
CA LEU A 751 3.58 16.34 -15.27
C LEU A 751 4.90 15.59 -15.10
N ARG A 752 5.82 15.73 -16.06
CA ARG A 752 7.17 15.14 -15.99
C ARG A 752 7.95 15.66 -14.79
N ALA A 753 7.84 16.95 -14.47
CA ALA A 753 8.46 17.52 -13.28
C ALA A 753 7.85 16.94 -11.98
N ALA A 754 6.54 16.75 -11.92
CA ALA A 754 5.87 16.12 -10.77
C ALA A 754 6.30 14.66 -10.58
N ILE A 755 6.41 13.88 -11.66
CA ILE A 755 6.93 12.50 -11.66
C ILE A 755 8.37 12.47 -11.13
N LEU A 756 9.26 13.32 -11.67
CA LEU A 756 10.65 13.39 -11.24
C LEU A 756 10.80 13.80 -9.77
N ARG A 757 9.99 14.76 -9.27
CA ARG A 757 9.99 15.13 -7.84
C ARG A 757 9.50 13.98 -6.95
N ARG A 758 8.39 13.34 -7.32
CA ARG A 758 7.72 12.32 -6.49
C ARG A 758 8.48 11.01 -6.40
N TYR A 759 9.26 10.65 -7.43
CA TYR A 759 9.98 9.39 -7.50
C TYR A 759 11.50 9.55 -7.60
N SER A 760 12.08 10.69 -7.23
CA SER A 760 13.53 10.96 -7.34
C SER A 760 14.41 9.92 -6.66
N GLU A 761 14.10 9.54 -5.41
CA GLU A 761 14.80 8.46 -4.68
C GLU A 761 14.32 7.07 -5.12
N GLY A 762 13.04 6.95 -5.49
CA GLY A 762 12.50 5.74 -6.11
C GLY A 762 13.10 5.44 -7.48
N MET A 763 13.82 6.38 -8.09
CA MET A 763 14.51 6.16 -9.35
C MET A 763 15.62 5.12 -9.21
N ASP A 764 16.15 4.78 -8.03
CA ASP A 764 17.06 3.63 -7.92
C ASP A 764 16.37 2.28 -8.22
N LEU A 765 15.03 2.17 -8.03
CA LEU A 765 14.27 1.01 -8.54
C LEU A 765 14.09 1.02 -10.06
N PHE A 766 14.22 2.19 -10.67
CA PHE A 766 14.04 2.44 -12.10
C PHE A 766 15.38 2.59 -12.86
N GLN A 767 16.49 2.81 -12.15
CA GLN A 767 17.88 3.00 -12.62
C GLN A 767 18.73 1.73 -12.47
N VAL A 768 18.13 0.58 -12.15
CA VAL A 768 18.72 -0.73 -12.51
C VAL A 768 18.58 -0.91 -14.03
N GLY A 769 19.39 -0.13 -14.76
CA GLY A 769 19.65 -0.24 -16.19
C GLY A 769 20.57 -1.39 -16.53
#